data_AF-D2B1Y7-F1
#
_entry.id   AF-D2B1Y7-F1
#
_cell.length_a   1.000
_cell.length_b   1.000
_cell.length_c   1.000
_cell.angle_alpha   90.00
_cell.angle_beta   90.00
_cell.angle_gamma   90.00
#
_symmetry.space_group_name_H-M   'P 1'
#
loop_
_entity.id
_entity.type
_entity.pdbx_description
1 polymer ?
#
loop_
_entity_poly.entity_id
_entity_poly.type
_entity_poly.pdbx_seq_one_letter_code
_entity_poly.pdbx_strand_id
1 'polypeptide(L)'
;MTVLGFFGVSAGDMACFGAYLALGVTFPGLLLVRALYGGRRTLPEEIALGLVLGYAIEVLTYIAARAAGMPLLVIAWPVVTYAVFAAVPGLRRHWKGPSRPAAPVWWSWSIALITAYLVAWSATRFFKLHALTWPAFGTTSLDIPFHLALIGELKNHMPPTVPMVAGESLFYHWFVYAHFAAASWITGVEPLVLLFRLVMLPMMVAFAVLIGMIGRRVVGSWAAALLVTVGALFLEAPNLHLGMDVGVFTWRPTQTWQSPTQTFGALLFAPVVLLLVDLLDRKRGTPGRWFLLGVFLVALMGAKATYLPLLGAGLAAIAVVEVVRHRRTPWPALAVLGITVACFAYAQFVLFGQARLGMAPEPLAMMRSVWGELTGLGEDAQPSLASALAVTLLYLLGWVIGWCGICGLLSRPQLLMRPAVVLMLGVGAAGIGATLLFGHPHHAERYFSSGAYPYLGIVAVYGLFVILRRSRVPVRATACAVGAAVVATCLTRVVFGVQVPLSPGENEISLYRPYIVLVVLALLATGALLVVNRRRLVVGAALAISMISAAGLPAAFAIRVVSAAVPTPAGVGVNPDPPVEALMVPRDALAAGRWLRAHSDPDDLVATNTHCRWGFENPCDTREFWGAALTERRMLVEGWAFTPTNYRHWHRGLTVEDLPFWDQERIRLNDAAFRSPSAASVQRLRARYGVRWLLVDERHMSPGHRLGDAANLRYQSGDYAVYQVPGDTT
;
A
#
# COMPACT_ATOMS: atom_id res chain seq x y z
N MET A 1 7.43 -13.42 -20.01
CA MET A 1 7.74 -12.50 -21.12
C MET A 1 6.49 -12.04 -21.88
N THR A 2 5.53 -12.92 -22.17
CA THR A 2 4.34 -12.58 -22.99
C THR A 2 3.45 -11.48 -22.40
N VAL A 3 3.13 -11.50 -21.09
CA VAL A 3 2.23 -10.49 -20.49
C VAL A 3 2.86 -9.10 -20.44
N LEU A 4 4.05 -8.95 -19.87
CA LEU A 4 4.71 -7.64 -19.76
C LEU A 4 5.04 -7.02 -21.13
N GLY A 5 5.47 -7.84 -22.09
CA GLY A 5 5.68 -7.39 -23.48
C GLY A 5 4.39 -6.91 -24.14
N PHE A 6 3.28 -7.62 -23.94
CA PHE A 6 1.96 -7.20 -24.42
C PHE A 6 1.54 -5.84 -23.85
N PHE A 7 1.91 -5.53 -22.61
CA PHE A 7 1.62 -4.25 -21.95
C PHE A 7 2.75 -3.21 -22.09
N GLY A 8 3.57 -3.31 -23.13
CA GLY A 8 4.48 -2.25 -23.59
C GLY A 8 5.87 -2.24 -22.94
N VAL A 9 6.26 -3.28 -22.21
CA VAL A 9 7.62 -3.37 -21.66
C VAL A 9 8.56 -3.99 -22.70
N SER A 10 9.68 -3.32 -23.00
CA SER A 10 10.66 -3.86 -23.93
C SER A 10 11.36 -5.12 -23.36
N ALA A 11 11.84 -6.00 -24.25
CA ALA A 11 12.62 -7.17 -23.83
C ALA A 11 13.92 -6.78 -23.12
N GLY A 12 14.53 -5.65 -23.53
CA GLY A 12 15.71 -5.07 -22.89
C GLY A 12 15.43 -4.64 -21.45
N ASP A 13 14.34 -3.90 -21.22
CA ASP A 13 13.97 -3.46 -19.86
C ASP A 13 13.66 -4.65 -18.95
N MET A 14 12.94 -5.66 -19.47
CA MET A 14 12.66 -6.89 -18.73
C MET A 14 13.94 -7.63 -18.35
N ALA A 15 14.90 -7.75 -19.28
CA ALA A 15 16.16 -8.43 -19.05
C ALA A 15 17.05 -7.66 -18.06
N CYS A 16 17.20 -6.34 -18.24
CA CYS A 16 18.01 -5.49 -17.37
C CYS A 16 17.44 -5.46 -15.95
N PHE A 17 16.13 -5.24 -15.81
CA PHE A 17 15.47 -5.27 -14.50
C PHE A 17 15.53 -6.66 -13.86
N GLY A 18 15.32 -7.73 -14.62
CA GLY A 18 15.42 -9.10 -14.12
C GLY A 18 16.82 -9.45 -13.62
N ALA A 19 17.86 -9.04 -14.36
CA ALA A 19 19.26 -9.23 -13.98
C ALA A 19 19.62 -8.41 -12.73
N TYR A 20 19.21 -7.15 -12.68
CA TYR A 20 19.34 -6.28 -11.50
C TYR A 20 18.67 -6.88 -10.27
N LEU A 21 17.40 -7.30 -10.38
CA LEU A 21 16.67 -7.88 -9.28
C LEU A 21 17.32 -9.17 -8.76
N ALA A 22 17.80 -10.03 -9.67
CA ALA A 22 18.44 -11.29 -9.32
C ALA A 22 19.83 -11.08 -8.70
N LEU A 23 20.71 -10.31 -9.38
CA LEU A 23 22.14 -10.20 -9.07
C LEU A 23 22.49 -8.96 -8.23
N GLY A 24 21.75 -7.88 -8.38
CA GLY A 24 21.94 -6.65 -7.59
C GLY A 24 21.24 -6.71 -6.24
N VAL A 25 20.07 -7.35 -6.15
CA VAL A 25 19.22 -7.30 -4.95
C VAL A 25 19.08 -8.65 -4.25
N THR A 26 18.54 -9.65 -4.95
CA THR A 26 18.07 -10.91 -4.33
C THR A 26 19.22 -11.81 -3.88
N PHE A 27 20.17 -12.08 -4.77
CA PHE A 27 21.26 -13.01 -4.51
C PHE A 27 22.27 -12.53 -3.45
N PRO A 28 22.71 -11.26 -3.40
CA PRO A 28 23.58 -10.80 -2.31
C PRO A 28 22.82 -10.76 -0.99
N GLY A 29 21.54 -10.36 -0.98
CA GLY A 29 20.67 -10.48 0.19
C GLY A 29 20.50 -11.94 0.67
N LEU A 30 20.36 -12.89 -0.25
CA LEU A 30 20.28 -14.33 0.05
C LEU A 30 21.54 -14.84 0.75
N LEU A 31 22.73 -14.43 0.29
CA LEU A 31 24.01 -14.78 0.93
C LEU A 31 24.05 -14.29 2.39
N LEU A 32 23.63 -13.04 2.62
CA LEU A 32 23.55 -12.45 3.97
C LEU A 32 22.51 -13.17 4.84
N VAL A 33 21.33 -13.52 4.32
CA VAL A 33 20.33 -14.32 5.06
C VAL A 33 20.90 -15.67 5.48
N ARG A 34 21.63 -16.34 4.59
CA ARG A 34 22.28 -17.64 4.89
C ARG A 34 23.35 -17.52 5.97
N ALA A 35 24.10 -16.42 6.01
CA ALA A 35 25.13 -16.17 7.00
C ALA A 35 24.56 -15.76 8.37
N LEU A 36 23.56 -14.87 8.39
CA LEU A 36 23.12 -14.17 9.60
C LEU A 36 21.92 -14.81 10.30
N TYR A 37 20.95 -15.34 9.55
CA TYR A 37 19.73 -15.87 10.15
C TYR A 37 19.97 -17.29 10.69
N GLY A 38 20.62 -18.16 9.89
CA GLY A 38 20.88 -19.58 10.21
C GLY A 38 19.61 -20.45 10.28
N GLY A 39 19.73 -21.77 10.14
CA GLY A 39 18.60 -22.72 10.18
C GLY A 39 18.10 -23.17 8.80
N ARG A 40 17.28 -24.23 8.77
CA ARG A 40 16.77 -24.85 7.53
C ARG A 40 15.51 -24.14 7.04
N ARG A 41 15.51 -23.70 5.77
CA ARG A 41 14.40 -23.01 5.10
C ARG A 41 14.15 -23.59 3.72
N THR A 42 12.95 -23.36 3.19
CA THR A 42 12.65 -23.73 1.80
C THR A 42 13.32 -22.76 0.83
N LEU A 43 13.55 -23.18 -0.41
CA LEU A 43 14.16 -22.31 -1.41
C LEU A 43 13.34 -21.02 -1.67
N PRO A 44 12.00 -21.07 -1.85
CA PRO A 44 11.21 -19.86 -2.04
C PRO A 44 11.30 -18.90 -0.86
N GLU A 45 11.32 -19.44 0.36
CA GLU A 45 11.47 -18.63 1.58
C GLU A 45 12.84 -17.95 1.65
N GLU A 46 13.92 -18.67 1.33
CA GLU A 46 15.26 -18.09 1.29
C GLU A 46 15.36 -16.97 0.25
N ILE A 47 14.81 -17.19 -0.96
CA ILE A 47 14.78 -16.20 -2.03
C ILE A 47 13.97 -14.97 -1.61
N ALA A 48 12.78 -15.17 -1.05
CA ALA A 48 11.94 -14.07 -0.58
C ALA A 48 12.65 -13.26 0.51
N LEU A 49 13.23 -13.91 1.54
CA LEU A 49 14.01 -13.22 2.57
C LEU A 49 15.23 -12.50 1.99
N GLY A 50 15.92 -13.11 1.02
CA GLY A 50 17.06 -12.51 0.33
C GLY A 50 16.66 -11.25 -0.42
N LEU A 51 15.53 -11.30 -1.14
CA LEU A 51 14.98 -10.14 -1.84
C LEU A 51 14.64 -9.01 -0.86
N VAL A 52 13.92 -9.30 0.22
CA VAL A 52 13.53 -8.26 1.19
C VAL A 52 14.74 -7.65 1.90
N LEU A 53 15.74 -8.46 2.26
CA LEU A 53 16.98 -7.94 2.85
C LEU A 53 17.77 -7.11 1.83
N GLY A 54 17.81 -7.55 0.57
CA GLY A 54 18.44 -6.80 -0.52
C GLY A 54 17.81 -5.42 -0.68
N TYR A 55 16.48 -5.35 -0.74
CA TYR A 55 15.76 -4.07 -0.78
C TYR A 55 16.08 -3.17 0.42
N ALA A 56 16.10 -3.74 1.64
CA ALA A 56 16.40 -2.97 2.84
C ALA A 56 17.81 -2.36 2.80
N ILE A 57 18.82 -3.15 2.43
CA ILE A 57 20.21 -2.68 2.36
C ILE A 57 20.40 -1.71 1.20
N GLU A 58 19.80 -1.99 0.05
CA GLU A 58 19.90 -1.14 -1.13
C GLU A 58 19.35 0.25 -0.87
N VAL A 59 18.16 0.37 -0.26
CA VAL A 59 17.59 1.68 0.04
C VAL A 59 18.49 2.46 1.00
N LEU A 60 18.98 1.83 2.08
CA LEU A 60 19.86 2.50 3.04
C LEU A 60 21.18 2.93 2.40
N THR A 61 21.72 2.10 1.50
CA THR A 61 22.95 2.42 0.76
C THR A 61 22.71 3.52 -0.26
N TYR A 62 21.60 3.45 -1.01
CA TYR A 62 21.24 4.43 -2.03
C TYR A 62 21.03 5.80 -1.43
N ILE A 63 20.38 5.90 -0.27
CA ILE A 63 20.16 7.18 0.41
C ILE A 63 21.50 7.85 0.73
N ALA A 64 22.44 7.10 1.30
CA ALA A 64 23.78 7.61 1.60
C ALA A 64 24.55 7.98 0.32
N ALA A 65 24.50 7.13 -0.70
CA ALA A 65 25.12 7.35 -2.00
C ALA A 65 24.56 8.60 -2.72
N ARG A 66 23.24 8.77 -2.72
CA ARG A 66 22.56 9.92 -3.30
C ARG A 66 22.90 11.20 -2.53
N ALA A 67 22.91 11.17 -1.20
CA ALA A 67 23.33 12.30 -0.36
C ALA A 67 24.78 12.74 -0.63
N ALA A 68 25.66 11.79 -0.97
CA ALA A 68 27.04 12.08 -1.37
C ALA A 68 27.19 12.55 -2.84
N GLY A 69 26.09 12.73 -3.58
CA GLY A 69 26.13 13.10 -4.99
C GLY A 69 26.53 11.97 -5.96
N MET A 70 26.61 10.72 -5.48
CA MET A 70 27.11 9.56 -6.22
C MET A 70 26.06 8.44 -6.28
N PRO A 71 24.92 8.60 -6.97
CA PRO A 71 23.81 7.64 -6.92
C PRO A 71 24.20 6.21 -7.33
N LEU A 72 25.13 6.04 -8.27
CA LEU A 72 25.63 4.73 -8.72
C LEU A 72 26.52 4.01 -7.69
N LEU A 73 26.99 4.69 -6.63
CA LEU A 73 27.76 4.06 -5.55
C LEU A 73 26.94 2.99 -4.80
N VAL A 74 25.61 2.98 -4.96
CA VAL A 74 24.75 1.89 -4.49
C VAL A 74 25.20 0.51 -5.00
N ILE A 75 25.82 0.42 -6.19
CA ILE A 75 26.34 -0.85 -6.73
C ILE A 75 27.47 -1.43 -5.87
N ALA A 76 28.10 -0.62 -5.01
CA ALA A 76 29.14 -1.10 -4.11
C ALA A 76 28.63 -2.17 -3.13
N TRP A 77 27.40 -2.08 -2.61
CA TRP A 77 26.94 -3.05 -1.59
C TRP A 77 26.83 -4.49 -2.11
N PRO A 78 26.26 -4.79 -3.31
CA PRO A 78 26.25 -6.17 -3.80
C PRO A 78 27.67 -6.62 -4.17
N VAL A 79 28.49 -5.75 -4.78
CA VAL A 79 29.88 -6.08 -5.15
C VAL A 79 30.72 -6.43 -3.93
N VAL A 80 30.65 -5.63 -2.87
CA VAL A 80 31.34 -5.88 -1.60
C VAL A 80 30.84 -7.17 -0.97
N THR A 81 29.52 -7.43 -1.01
CA THR A 81 28.95 -8.69 -0.51
C THR A 81 29.55 -9.89 -1.25
N TYR A 82 29.61 -9.86 -2.58
CA TYR A 82 30.22 -10.94 -3.35
C TYR A 82 31.71 -11.09 -3.08
N ALA A 83 32.45 -9.99 -3.05
CA ALA A 83 33.89 -9.99 -2.77
C ALA A 83 34.19 -10.60 -1.40
N VAL A 84 33.46 -10.21 -0.35
CA VAL A 84 33.62 -10.75 1.01
C VAL A 84 33.27 -12.24 1.05
N PHE A 85 32.17 -12.67 0.44
CA PHE A 85 31.76 -14.07 0.43
C PHE A 85 32.66 -14.97 -0.44
N ALA A 86 33.35 -14.40 -1.43
CA ALA A 86 34.37 -15.09 -2.21
C ALA A 86 35.73 -15.12 -1.50
N ALA A 87 36.13 -14.04 -0.83
CA ALA A 87 37.43 -13.93 -0.17
C ALA A 87 37.48 -14.73 1.16
N VAL A 88 36.45 -14.65 1.99
CA VAL A 88 36.46 -15.23 3.34
C VAL A 88 36.09 -16.73 3.31
N PRO A 89 37.01 -17.66 3.65
CA PRO A 89 36.76 -19.11 3.53
C PRO A 89 35.53 -19.59 4.29
N GLY A 90 35.28 -19.05 5.48
CA GLY A 90 34.11 -19.39 6.31
C GLY A 90 32.77 -18.98 5.68
N LEU A 91 32.76 -18.01 4.76
CA LEU A 91 31.56 -17.54 4.07
C LEU A 91 31.32 -18.26 2.74
N ARG A 92 32.37 -18.83 2.12
CA ARG A 92 32.27 -19.59 0.85
C ARG A 92 31.26 -20.74 0.90
N ARG A 93 31.04 -21.33 2.08
CA ARG A 93 30.03 -22.38 2.28
C ARG A 93 28.60 -21.91 1.99
N HIS A 94 28.30 -20.62 2.11
CA HIS A 94 26.94 -20.09 1.92
C HIS A 94 26.51 -20.02 0.45
N TRP A 95 27.44 -20.15 -0.50
CA TRP A 95 27.13 -20.26 -1.93
C TRP A 95 26.37 -21.56 -2.27
N LYS A 96 26.82 -22.70 -1.73
CA LYS A 96 26.20 -24.02 -1.98
C LYS A 96 24.83 -24.18 -1.31
N GLY A 97 24.52 -23.35 -0.32
CA GLY A 97 23.25 -23.37 0.43
C GLY A 97 23.14 -24.56 1.39
N PRO A 98 22.34 -24.44 2.46
CA PRO A 98 22.13 -25.53 3.41
C PRO A 98 21.20 -26.61 2.84
N SER A 99 21.20 -27.80 3.46
CA SER A 99 20.20 -28.85 3.17
C SER A 99 18.78 -28.34 3.41
N ARG A 100 18.00 -28.28 2.33
CA ARG A 100 16.65 -27.71 2.33
C ARG A 100 15.64 -28.76 2.83
N PRO A 101 14.65 -28.37 3.64
CA PRO A 101 13.53 -29.25 3.95
C PRO A 101 12.63 -29.39 2.72
N ALA A 102 12.04 -30.58 2.55
CA ALA A 102 11.20 -30.87 1.39
C ALA A 102 9.87 -30.07 1.42
N ALA A 103 9.71 -29.25 0.39
CA ALA A 103 8.46 -28.81 -0.24
C ALA A 103 7.48 -29.94 -0.53
N PRO A 104 6.25 -30.06 0.03
CA PRO A 104 5.22 -30.82 -0.67
C PRO A 104 5.02 -30.21 -2.06
N VAL A 105 4.97 -31.05 -3.09
CA VAL A 105 4.89 -30.59 -4.49
C VAL A 105 3.67 -29.70 -4.70
N TRP A 106 2.54 -30.02 -4.08
CA TRP A 106 1.31 -29.22 -4.15
C TRP A 106 1.49 -27.81 -3.59
N TRP A 107 2.33 -27.61 -2.56
CA TRP A 107 2.60 -26.27 -2.00
C TRP A 107 3.34 -25.40 -3.02
N SER A 108 4.36 -25.96 -3.67
CA SER A 108 5.09 -25.27 -4.73
C SER A 108 4.17 -24.89 -5.89
N TRP A 109 3.28 -25.80 -6.30
CA TRP A 109 2.25 -25.50 -7.30
C TRP A 109 1.24 -24.45 -6.84
N SER A 110 0.85 -24.44 -5.56
CA SER A 110 -0.02 -23.39 -5.03
C SER A 110 0.64 -22.01 -5.09
N ILE A 111 1.92 -21.89 -4.71
CA ILE A 111 2.67 -20.63 -4.83
C ILE A 111 2.85 -20.21 -6.29
N ALA A 112 3.11 -21.17 -7.20
CA ALA A 112 3.17 -20.89 -8.63
C ALA A 112 1.82 -20.38 -9.17
N LEU A 113 0.71 -20.99 -8.76
CA LEU A 113 -0.64 -20.57 -9.13
C LEU A 113 -0.99 -19.19 -8.57
N ILE A 114 -0.62 -18.91 -7.31
CA ILE A 114 -0.78 -17.59 -6.69
C ILE A 114 0.04 -16.54 -7.46
N THR A 115 1.26 -16.87 -7.86
CA THR A 115 2.10 -15.98 -8.67
C THR A 115 1.48 -15.72 -10.03
N ALA A 116 1.00 -16.77 -10.72
CA ALA A 116 0.29 -16.63 -11.98
C ALA A 116 -0.99 -15.78 -11.85
N TYR A 117 -1.74 -15.97 -10.75
CA TYR A 117 -2.90 -15.15 -10.41
C TYR A 117 -2.52 -13.68 -10.21
N LEU A 118 -1.47 -13.37 -9.44
CA LEU A 118 -1.03 -11.99 -9.22
C LEU A 118 -0.62 -11.29 -10.52
N VAL A 119 0.02 -12.02 -11.43
CA VAL A 119 0.37 -11.52 -12.78
C VAL A 119 -0.89 -11.28 -13.60
N ALA A 120 -1.80 -12.24 -13.67
CA ALA A 120 -3.06 -12.13 -14.44
C ALA A 120 -3.97 -11.02 -13.88
N TRP A 121 -4.05 -10.89 -12.56
CA TRP A 121 -4.79 -9.83 -11.88
C TRP A 121 -4.17 -8.47 -12.16
N SER A 122 -2.85 -8.34 -12.04
CA SER A 122 -2.14 -7.08 -12.37
C SER A 122 -2.35 -6.69 -13.84
N ALA A 123 -2.32 -7.66 -14.75
CA ALA A 123 -2.60 -7.43 -16.17
C ALA A 123 -4.01 -6.89 -16.42
N THR A 124 -5.02 -7.56 -15.86
CA THR A 124 -6.43 -7.26 -16.13
C THR A 124 -6.96 -6.04 -15.37
N ARG A 125 -6.45 -5.77 -14.16
CA ARG A 125 -6.97 -4.72 -13.27
C ARG A 125 -6.06 -3.50 -13.15
N PHE A 126 -4.76 -3.63 -13.39
CA PHE A 126 -3.84 -2.50 -13.29
C PHE A 126 -3.26 -2.11 -14.64
N PHE A 127 -2.55 -3.01 -15.34
CA PHE A 127 -1.84 -2.68 -16.59
C PHE A 127 -2.77 -2.23 -17.70
N LYS A 128 -3.97 -2.82 -17.80
CA LYS A 128 -5.01 -2.42 -18.75
C LYS A 128 -5.53 -1.00 -18.48
N LEU A 129 -5.67 -0.61 -17.21
CA LEU A 129 -6.20 0.70 -16.81
C LEU A 129 -5.11 1.79 -16.72
N HIS A 130 -3.85 1.39 -16.66
CA HIS A 130 -2.70 2.28 -16.51
C HIS A 130 -1.72 1.98 -17.64
N ALA A 131 -2.03 2.44 -18.86
CA ALA A 131 -1.17 2.21 -20.02
C ALA A 131 0.12 3.04 -19.93
N LEU A 132 1.17 2.64 -20.66
CA LEU A 132 2.41 3.40 -20.77
C LEU A 132 2.35 4.48 -21.87
N THR A 133 1.29 4.44 -22.69
CA THR A 133 1.08 5.25 -23.88
C THR A 133 -0.35 5.74 -23.95
N TRP A 134 -0.56 6.83 -24.67
CA TRP A 134 -1.88 7.35 -24.99
C TRP A 134 -2.69 6.39 -25.87
N PRO A 135 -4.05 6.37 -25.77
CA PRO A 135 -4.88 7.25 -24.93
C PRO A 135 -5.10 6.79 -23.49
N ALA A 136 -4.92 5.50 -23.19
CA ALA A 136 -5.23 4.94 -21.87
C ALA A 136 -4.28 5.39 -20.74
N PHE A 137 -3.14 6.02 -21.05
CA PHE A 137 -2.32 6.69 -20.04
C PHE A 137 -3.03 7.92 -19.45
N GLY A 138 -3.86 8.59 -20.24
CA GLY A 138 -4.60 9.77 -19.83
C GLY A 138 -5.60 9.52 -18.71
N THR A 139 -6.07 8.28 -18.52
CA THR A 139 -7.06 7.93 -17.50
C THR A 139 -6.43 7.27 -16.26
N THR A 140 -5.11 7.40 -16.09
CA THR A 140 -4.38 6.85 -14.95
C THR A 140 -4.87 7.43 -13.62
N SER A 141 -4.79 6.66 -12.53
CA SER A 141 -5.22 7.13 -11.20
C SER A 141 -4.42 8.37 -10.72
N LEU A 142 -5.10 9.29 -10.05
CA LEU A 142 -4.59 10.55 -9.46
C LEU A 142 -3.24 10.41 -8.73
N ASP A 143 -3.08 9.36 -7.93
CA ASP A 143 -1.89 9.17 -7.08
C ASP A 143 -0.65 8.72 -7.86
N ILE A 144 -0.84 8.24 -9.09
CA ILE A 144 0.24 7.64 -9.86
C ILE A 144 1.24 8.71 -10.35
N PRO A 145 0.81 9.85 -10.94
CA PRO A 145 1.68 11.00 -11.16
C PRO A 145 2.39 11.48 -9.88
N PHE A 146 1.70 11.54 -8.74
CA PHE A 146 2.33 11.88 -7.46
C PHE A 146 3.50 10.95 -7.12
N HIS A 147 3.29 9.64 -7.21
CA HIS A 147 4.36 8.66 -6.98
C HIS A 147 5.50 8.78 -7.99
N LEU A 148 5.20 9.01 -9.27
CA LEU A 148 6.21 9.16 -10.31
C LEU A 148 7.06 10.41 -10.09
N ALA A 149 6.46 11.53 -9.66
CA ALA A 149 7.18 12.75 -9.30
C ALA A 149 8.14 12.52 -8.12
N LEU A 150 7.73 11.79 -7.09
CA LEU A 150 8.62 11.44 -5.97
C LEU A 150 9.77 10.52 -6.40
N ILE A 151 9.57 9.64 -7.39
CA ILE A 151 10.68 8.85 -7.96
C ILE A 151 11.67 9.77 -8.67
N GLY A 152 11.18 10.72 -9.49
CA GLY A 152 12.02 11.74 -10.15
C GLY A 152 12.81 12.57 -9.15
N GLU A 153 12.16 13.02 -8.07
CA GLU A 153 12.81 13.77 -6.99
C GLU A 153 13.93 12.96 -6.32
N LEU A 154 13.67 11.71 -5.91
CA LEU A 154 14.69 10.90 -5.23
C LEU A 154 15.80 10.42 -6.16
N LYS A 155 15.54 10.36 -7.47
CA LYS A 155 16.54 10.09 -8.50
C LYS A 155 17.51 11.26 -8.66
N ASN A 156 17.01 12.48 -8.51
CA ASN A 156 17.72 13.70 -8.88
C ASN A 156 18.12 14.59 -7.70
N HIS A 157 17.61 14.39 -6.48
CA HIS A 157 17.84 15.30 -5.36
C HIS A 157 17.90 14.58 -3.99
N MET A 158 18.64 15.17 -3.05
CA MET A 158 18.68 14.79 -1.63
C MET A 158 19.17 15.99 -0.81
N PRO A 159 18.51 16.37 0.31
CA PRO A 159 17.26 15.81 0.85
C PRO A 159 16.05 16.04 -0.09
N PRO A 160 15.02 15.19 -0.02
CA PRO A 160 13.87 15.31 -0.91
C PRO A 160 12.91 16.43 -0.50
N THR A 161 12.33 17.07 -1.50
CA THR A 161 11.27 18.09 -1.41
C THR A 161 9.99 17.59 -2.07
N VAL A 162 8.88 18.32 -1.91
CA VAL A 162 7.68 18.10 -2.72
C VAL A 162 7.94 18.73 -4.10
N PRO A 163 8.19 17.95 -5.17
CA PRO A 163 8.65 18.52 -6.43
C PRO A 163 7.60 19.38 -7.14
N MET A 164 6.34 19.33 -6.71
CA MET A 164 5.25 20.14 -7.27
C MET A 164 5.23 21.58 -6.76
N VAL A 165 5.92 21.88 -5.64
CA VAL A 165 5.97 23.22 -5.05
C VAL A 165 7.37 23.51 -4.55
N ALA A 166 8.05 24.47 -5.18
CA ALA A 166 9.40 24.85 -4.82
C ALA A 166 9.52 25.30 -3.35
N GLY A 167 10.49 24.73 -2.63
CA GLY A 167 10.77 25.06 -1.23
C GLY A 167 9.96 24.29 -0.19
N GLU A 168 9.01 23.44 -0.60
CA GLU A 168 8.28 22.56 0.34
C GLU A 168 9.10 21.30 0.66
N SER A 169 9.35 21.04 1.95
CA SER A 169 10.07 19.83 2.38
C SER A 169 9.19 18.58 2.25
N LEU A 170 9.76 17.44 1.87
CA LEU A 170 9.01 16.19 1.77
C LEU A 170 8.90 15.51 3.14
N PHE A 171 7.82 15.81 3.87
CA PHE A 171 7.45 15.08 5.07
C PHE A 171 6.53 13.91 4.71
N TYR A 172 7.10 12.80 4.21
CA TYR A 172 6.34 11.63 3.76
C TYR A 172 7.13 10.32 3.91
N HIS A 173 6.50 9.16 3.70
CA HIS A 173 7.22 7.88 3.63
C HIS A 173 7.82 7.70 2.23
N TRP A 174 9.14 7.82 2.07
CA TRP A 174 9.75 7.91 0.74
C TRP A 174 10.81 6.85 0.41
N PHE A 175 11.11 5.91 1.31
CA PHE A 175 12.18 4.91 1.09
C PHE A 175 11.91 3.97 -0.11
N VAL A 176 10.65 3.71 -0.44
CA VAL A 176 10.34 2.92 -1.65
C VAL A 176 10.75 3.66 -2.92
N TYR A 177 10.63 4.99 -2.96
CA TYR A 177 11.00 5.80 -4.13
C TYR A 177 12.53 5.85 -4.30
N ALA A 178 13.30 5.76 -3.20
CA ALA A 178 14.74 5.53 -3.27
C ALA A 178 15.08 4.19 -3.95
N HIS A 179 14.32 3.12 -3.71
CA HIS A 179 14.50 1.86 -4.46
C HIS A 179 14.17 2.02 -5.95
N PHE A 180 13.08 2.71 -6.30
CA PHE A 180 12.74 3.00 -7.70
C PHE A 180 13.84 3.82 -8.39
N ALA A 181 14.37 4.83 -7.70
CA ALA A 181 15.45 5.68 -8.18
C ALA A 181 16.74 4.88 -8.38
N ALA A 182 17.12 4.04 -7.42
CA ALA A 182 18.26 3.12 -7.54
C ALA A 182 18.10 2.18 -8.74
N ALA A 183 16.94 1.56 -8.88
CA ALA A 183 16.63 0.68 -10.00
C ALA A 183 16.75 1.41 -11.34
N SER A 184 16.24 2.64 -11.45
CA SER A 184 16.34 3.46 -12.67
C SER A 184 17.80 3.82 -12.99
N TRP A 185 18.59 4.23 -12.00
CA TRP A 185 20.01 4.53 -12.18
C TRP A 185 20.84 3.32 -12.62
N ILE A 186 20.62 2.15 -12.02
CA ILE A 186 21.40 0.94 -12.31
C ILE A 186 21.00 0.32 -13.65
N THR A 187 19.71 0.31 -13.97
CA THR A 187 19.19 -0.41 -15.15
C THR A 187 18.99 0.47 -16.38
N GLY A 188 18.92 1.80 -16.20
CA GLY A 188 18.52 2.74 -17.25
C GLY A 188 17.02 2.71 -17.57
N VAL A 189 16.23 1.84 -16.93
CA VAL A 189 14.78 1.73 -17.18
C VAL A 189 14.08 2.98 -16.67
N GLU A 190 13.15 3.49 -17.49
CA GLU A 190 12.38 4.69 -17.17
C GLU A 190 11.54 4.49 -15.88
N PRO A 191 11.51 5.47 -14.95
CA PRO A 191 10.68 5.41 -13.75
C PRO A 191 9.22 5.05 -13.99
N LEU A 192 8.64 5.53 -15.10
CA LEU A 192 7.28 5.21 -15.53
C LEU A 192 7.09 3.69 -15.70
N VAL A 193 8.00 3.02 -16.44
CA VAL A 193 7.94 1.57 -16.69
C VAL A 193 8.13 0.80 -15.38
N LEU A 194 9.07 1.24 -14.53
CA LEU A 194 9.31 0.61 -13.22
C LEU A 194 8.06 0.62 -12.35
N LEU A 195 7.42 1.79 -12.19
CA LEU A 195 6.23 2.01 -11.37
C LEU A 195 5.01 1.26 -11.92
N PHE A 196 4.80 1.32 -13.23
CA PHE A 196 3.59 0.81 -13.85
C PHE A 196 3.62 -0.70 -14.11
N ARG A 197 4.80 -1.35 -14.10
CA ARG A 197 4.96 -2.73 -14.60
C ARG A 197 5.85 -3.65 -13.79
N LEU A 198 7.01 -3.18 -13.32
CA LEU A 198 8.10 -4.09 -12.95
C LEU A 198 8.28 -4.29 -11.44
N VAL A 199 8.34 -3.21 -10.68
CA VAL A 199 8.86 -3.25 -9.29
C VAL A 199 7.92 -3.96 -8.31
N MET A 200 6.61 -3.82 -8.49
CA MET A 200 5.65 -4.27 -7.49
C MET A 200 5.42 -5.79 -7.50
N LEU A 201 5.51 -6.45 -8.65
CA LEU A 201 5.25 -7.91 -8.76
C LEU A 201 6.18 -8.75 -7.88
N PRO A 202 7.52 -8.57 -7.91
CA PRO A 202 8.42 -9.27 -7.00
C PRO A 202 8.08 -9.05 -5.52
N MET A 203 7.68 -7.84 -5.15
CA MET A 203 7.31 -7.51 -3.77
C MET A 203 6.08 -8.30 -3.32
N MET A 204 5.03 -8.36 -4.15
CA MET A 204 3.80 -9.10 -3.82
C MET A 204 4.05 -10.60 -3.72
N VAL A 205 4.85 -11.17 -4.62
CA VAL A 205 5.19 -12.60 -4.61
C VAL A 205 6.00 -12.96 -3.36
N ALA A 206 7.01 -12.16 -3.04
CA ALA A 206 7.82 -12.37 -1.83
C ALA A 206 6.97 -12.23 -0.55
N PHE A 207 6.08 -11.24 -0.50
CA PHE A 207 5.14 -11.07 0.61
C PHE A 207 4.25 -12.31 0.80
N ALA A 208 3.64 -12.82 -0.28
CA ALA A 208 2.81 -14.02 -0.23
C ALA A 208 3.58 -15.24 0.31
N VAL A 209 4.81 -15.44 -0.14
CA VAL A 209 5.69 -16.51 0.37
C VAL A 209 5.97 -16.32 1.86
N LEU A 210 6.36 -15.12 2.30
CA LEU A 210 6.72 -14.86 3.70
C LEU A 210 5.52 -15.01 4.64
N ILE A 211 4.34 -14.50 4.27
CA ILE A 211 3.11 -14.66 5.05
C ILE A 211 2.76 -16.15 5.23
N GLY A 212 2.83 -16.94 4.15
CA GLY A 212 2.67 -18.39 4.23
C GLY A 212 3.68 -19.05 5.16
N MET A 213 4.94 -18.59 5.16
CA MET A 213 6.00 -19.13 6.01
C MET A 213 5.90 -18.71 7.48
N ILE A 214 5.35 -17.54 7.79
CA ILE A 214 4.95 -17.19 9.16
C ILE A 214 3.83 -18.14 9.60
N GLY A 215 2.77 -18.30 8.80
CA GLY A 215 1.67 -19.22 9.09
C GLY A 215 2.13 -20.67 9.32
N ARG A 216 3.04 -21.15 8.48
CA ARG A 216 3.68 -22.47 8.64
C ARG A 216 4.40 -22.61 9.97
N ARG A 217 5.19 -21.61 10.38
CA ARG A 217 5.95 -21.64 11.64
C ARG A 217 5.04 -21.61 12.86
N VAL A 218 4.01 -20.76 12.85
CA VAL A 218 3.09 -20.59 13.98
C VAL A 218 2.21 -21.82 14.17
N VAL A 219 1.64 -22.34 13.08
CA VAL A 219 0.64 -23.42 13.11
C VAL A 219 1.27 -24.82 12.99
N GLY A 220 2.45 -24.92 12.35
CA GLY A 220 3.15 -26.20 12.11
C GLY A 220 2.53 -27.05 10.99
N SER A 221 1.89 -26.43 9.99
CA SER A 221 1.21 -27.13 8.89
C SER A 221 1.39 -26.44 7.55
N TRP A 222 1.66 -27.21 6.50
CA TRP A 222 1.66 -26.70 5.12
C TRP A 222 0.26 -26.27 4.66
N ALA A 223 -0.79 -27.00 5.03
CA ALA A 223 -2.16 -26.61 4.68
C ALA A 223 -2.55 -25.29 5.34
N ALA A 224 -2.06 -25.04 6.56
CA ALA A 224 -2.25 -23.75 7.23
C ALA A 224 -1.48 -22.63 6.53
N ALA A 225 -0.26 -22.89 6.05
CA ALA A 225 0.50 -21.94 5.24
C ALA A 225 -0.30 -21.50 4.01
N LEU A 226 -0.96 -22.45 3.33
CA LEU A 226 -1.80 -22.15 2.17
C LEU A 226 -3.03 -21.35 2.57
N LEU A 227 -3.77 -21.77 3.60
CA LEU A 227 -4.96 -21.05 4.06
C LEU A 227 -4.65 -19.64 4.55
N VAL A 228 -3.49 -19.43 5.19
CA VAL A 228 -3.01 -18.10 5.57
C VAL A 228 -2.68 -17.26 4.35
N THR A 229 -1.98 -17.81 3.36
CA THR A 229 -1.62 -17.07 2.14
C THR A 229 -2.87 -16.73 1.33
N VAL A 230 -3.78 -17.68 1.20
CA VAL A 230 -5.06 -17.48 0.51
C VAL A 230 -5.93 -16.48 1.28
N GLY A 231 -6.00 -16.60 2.61
CA GLY A 231 -6.67 -15.60 3.45
C GLY A 231 -6.10 -14.22 3.18
N ALA A 232 -4.79 -14.05 3.34
CA ALA A 232 -4.11 -12.77 3.17
C ALA A 232 -4.29 -12.13 1.78
N LEU A 233 -4.52 -12.92 0.72
CA LEU A 233 -4.64 -12.43 -0.67
C LEU A 233 -6.08 -12.42 -1.22
N PHE A 234 -7.00 -13.15 -0.61
CA PHE A 234 -8.32 -13.40 -1.16
C PHE A 234 -9.46 -13.22 -0.15
N LEU A 235 -9.23 -13.17 1.15
CA LEU A 235 -10.33 -12.99 2.11
C LEU A 235 -10.65 -11.50 2.25
N GLU A 236 -11.89 -11.12 1.95
CA GLU A 236 -12.41 -9.76 2.09
C GLU A 236 -13.50 -9.76 3.15
N ALA A 237 -13.92 -8.57 3.61
CA ALA A 237 -15.03 -8.50 4.54
C ALA A 237 -16.32 -8.97 3.87
N PRO A 238 -17.26 -9.58 4.61
CA PRO A 238 -18.54 -9.94 4.04
C PRO A 238 -19.27 -8.69 3.55
N ASN A 239 -19.41 -8.56 2.22
CA ASN A 239 -20.21 -7.52 1.57
C ASN A 239 -21.50 -8.14 1.03
N LEU A 240 -22.63 -7.81 1.67
CA LEU A 240 -23.98 -8.26 1.30
C LEU A 240 -24.76 -7.23 0.46
N HIS A 241 -24.15 -6.12 0.10
CA HIS A 241 -24.76 -5.06 -0.71
C HIS A 241 -24.49 -5.29 -2.21
N LEU A 242 -25.38 -4.80 -3.06
CA LEU A 242 -25.22 -4.69 -4.52
C LEU A 242 -24.76 -3.26 -4.87
N GLY A 243 -24.01 -3.08 -5.95
CA GLY A 243 -23.49 -1.76 -6.33
C GLY A 243 -21.99 -1.59 -6.01
N MET A 244 -21.54 -0.35 -5.91
CA MET A 244 -20.12 -0.03 -5.72
C MET A 244 -19.63 -0.52 -4.35
N ASP A 245 -18.40 -1.02 -4.29
CA ASP A 245 -17.76 -1.41 -3.04
C ASP A 245 -17.29 -0.16 -2.28
N VAL A 246 -18.21 0.40 -1.49
CA VAL A 246 -17.97 1.51 -0.55
C VAL A 246 -17.02 1.07 0.55
N GLY A 247 -16.08 1.95 0.91
CA GLY A 247 -14.78 1.65 1.53
C GLY A 247 -14.78 0.91 2.88
N VAL A 248 -15.94 0.55 3.42
CA VAL A 248 -16.17 -0.06 4.75
C VAL A 248 -15.57 -1.45 4.88
N PHE A 249 -15.55 -2.21 3.79
CA PHE A 249 -15.18 -3.63 3.76
C PHE A 249 -13.75 -3.86 3.26
N THR A 250 -12.96 -2.79 3.18
CA THR A 250 -11.75 -2.73 2.35
C THR A 250 -10.44 -3.04 3.08
N TRP A 251 -10.38 -4.14 3.86
CA TRP A 251 -9.08 -4.80 4.04
C TRP A 251 -8.69 -5.52 2.74
N ARG A 252 -8.35 -4.73 1.71
CA ARG A 252 -8.07 -5.23 0.38
C ARG A 252 -6.61 -5.63 0.25
N PRO A 253 -6.31 -6.87 -0.16
CA PRO A 253 -4.98 -7.21 -0.71
C PRO A 253 -4.72 -6.59 -2.09
N THR A 254 -5.66 -5.80 -2.64
CA THR A 254 -5.60 -5.23 -4.00
C THR A 254 -5.17 -3.77 -4.08
N GLN A 255 -4.84 -3.10 -2.98
CA GLN A 255 -4.21 -1.75 -3.03
C GLN A 255 -2.70 -1.80 -3.31
N THR A 256 -2.21 -2.88 -3.90
CA THR A 256 -0.77 -3.10 -3.98
C THR A 256 -0.07 -2.14 -4.94
N TRP A 257 -0.65 -1.87 -6.12
CA TRP A 257 -0.05 -0.96 -7.10
C TRP A 257 -0.30 0.53 -6.83
N GLN A 258 -1.45 0.87 -6.25
CA GLN A 258 -1.83 2.26 -5.98
C GLN A 258 -1.10 2.85 -4.76
N SER A 259 -0.48 2.02 -3.91
CA SER A 259 0.32 2.49 -2.78
C SER A 259 1.64 1.72 -2.68
N PRO A 260 2.69 2.16 -3.40
CA PRO A 260 4.02 1.55 -3.34
C PRO A 260 4.57 1.50 -1.91
N THR A 261 4.34 2.55 -1.12
CA THR A 261 4.77 2.63 0.28
C THR A 261 4.12 1.56 1.14
N GLN A 262 2.82 1.32 0.96
CA GLN A 262 2.10 0.28 1.70
C GLN A 262 2.61 -1.13 1.37
N THR A 263 2.77 -1.45 0.08
CA THR A 263 3.27 -2.77 -0.34
C THR A 263 4.70 -3.02 0.14
N PHE A 264 5.56 -2.01 0.03
CA PHE A 264 6.94 -2.11 0.48
C PHE A 264 7.04 -2.26 2.01
N GLY A 265 6.25 -1.47 2.75
CA GLY A 265 6.13 -1.59 4.21
C GLY A 265 5.59 -2.96 4.65
N ALA A 266 4.55 -3.48 3.99
CA ALA A 266 4.00 -4.81 4.27
C ALA A 266 5.04 -5.91 4.08
N LEU A 267 5.81 -5.82 2.98
CA LEU A 267 6.88 -6.74 2.66
C LEU A 267 7.99 -6.71 3.71
N LEU A 268 8.44 -5.52 4.14
CA LEU A 268 9.47 -5.33 5.16
C LEU A 268 9.00 -5.73 6.56
N PHE A 269 7.71 -5.62 6.85
CA PHE A 269 7.16 -5.99 8.15
C PHE A 269 7.03 -7.52 8.32
N ALA A 270 6.80 -8.27 7.23
CA ALA A 270 6.71 -9.73 7.27
C ALA A 270 7.96 -10.42 7.88
N PRO A 271 9.22 -10.13 7.47
CA PRO A 271 10.40 -10.72 8.09
C PRO A 271 10.62 -10.22 9.53
N VAL A 272 10.16 -9.03 9.91
CA VAL A 272 10.19 -8.55 11.30
C VAL A 272 9.35 -9.48 12.19
N VAL A 273 8.10 -9.73 11.82
CA VAL A 273 7.23 -10.66 12.54
C VAL A 273 7.81 -12.08 12.53
N LEU A 274 8.37 -12.51 11.40
CA LEU A 274 8.99 -13.82 11.26
C LEU A 274 10.17 -14.04 12.22
N LEU A 275 11.07 -13.06 12.30
CA LEU A 275 12.21 -13.06 13.21
C LEU A 275 11.75 -13.02 14.66
N LEU A 276 10.69 -12.28 14.97
CA LEU A 276 10.13 -12.21 16.32
C LEU A 276 9.48 -13.51 16.75
N VAL A 277 8.75 -14.20 15.86
CA VAL A 277 8.25 -15.55 16.14
C VAL A 277 9.41 -16.47 16.49
N ASP A 278 10.49 -16.46 15.69
CA ASP A 278 11.67 -17.30 15.94
C ASP A 278 12.47 -16.89 17.20
N LEU A 279 12.52 -15.60 17.54
CA LEU A 279 13.23 -15.07 18.72
C LEU A 279 12.47 -15.32 20.02
N LEU A 280 11.14 -15.22 19.98
CA LEU A 280 10.28 -15.37 21.16
C LEU A 280 9.93 -16.85 21.44
N ASP A 281 9.85 -17.71 20.42
CA ASP A 281 9.63 -19.15 20.62
C ASP A 281 10.92 -19.91 21.02
N ARG A 282 12.13 -19.37 20.74
CA ARG A 282 13.42 -20.07 20.98
C ARG A 282 14.34 -19.31 21.94
N LYS A 283 14.78 -19.99 23.01
CA LYS A 283 15.47 -19.42 24.19
C LYS A 283 16.86 -18.74 23.98
N ARG A 284 17.38 -18.52 22.76
CA ARG A 284 18.56 -17.66 22.54
C ARG A 284 18.53 -17.02 21.14
N GLY A 285 18.54 -15.69 21.08
CA GLY A 285 18.75 -14.94 19.83
C GLY A 285 20.22 -14.97 19.43
N THR A 286 20.52 -15.23 18.16
CA THR A 286 21.87 -15.06 17.62
C THR A 286 22.11 -13.58 17.29
N PRO A 287 23.36 -13.07 17.39
CA PRO A 287 23.67 -11.69 17.01
C PRO A 287 23.22 -11.34 15.58
N GLY A 288 23.34 -12.28 14.65
CA GLY A 288 22.88 -12.09 13.27
C GLY A 288 21.37 -11.85 13.13
N ARG A 289 20.53 -12.47 13.96
CA ARG A 289 19.07 -12.18 13.94
C ARG A 289 18.74 -10.80 14.47
N TRP A 290 19.45 -10.35 15.51
CA TRP A 290 19.30 -8.99 16.04
C TRP A 290 19.73 -7.95 15.01
N PHE A 291 20.84 -8.19 14.31
CA PHE A 291 21.28 -7.33 13.21
C PHE A 291 20.23 -7.24 12.11
N LEU A 292 19.73 -8.39 11.62
CA LEU A 292 18.68 -8.43 10.60
C LEU A 292 17.42 -7.68 11.05
N LEU A 293 16.99 -7.87 12.29
CA LEU A 293 15.83 -7.19 12.85
C LEU A 293 16.03 -5.67 12.88
N GLY A 294 17.21 -5.20 13.30
CA GLY A 294 17.56 -3.78 13.25
C GLY A 294 17.50 -3.20 11.84
N VAL A 295 18.12 -3.88 10.86
CA VAL A 295 18.08 -3.46 9.45
C VAL A 295 16.65 -3.36 8.93
N PHE A 296 15.81 -4.37 9.18
CA PHE A 296 14.42 -4.33 8.75
C PHE A 296 13.61 -3.23 9.42
N LEU A 297 13.82 -2.96 10.72
CA LEU A 297 13.11 -1.88 11.42
C LEU A 297 13.51 -0.49 10.91
N VAL A 298 14.80 -0.27 10.65
CA VAL A 298 15.30 1.00 10.08
C VAL A 298 14.77 1.19 8.65
N ALA A 299 14.72 0.14 7.82
CA ALA A 299 14.12 0.23 6.50
C ALA A 299 12.59 0.46 6.56
N LEU A 300 11.89 -0.24 7.46
CA LEU A 300 10.44 -0.13 7.64
C LEU A 300 10.00 1.27 8.06
N MET A 301 10.82 1.93 8.90
CA MET A 301 10.62 3.31 9.37
C MET A 301 10.38 4.29 8.23
N GLY A 302 11.24 4.28 7.20
CA GLY A 302 11.09 5.16 6.05
C GLY A 302 10.17 4.62 4.95
N ALA A 303 9.92 3.30 4.94
CA ALA A 303 9.02 2.67 3.97
C ALA A 303 7.55 2.95 4.26
N LYS A 304 7.13 2.73 5.51
CA LYS A 304 5.79 3.05 6.02
C LYS A 304 5.80 2.96 7.55
N ALA A 305 5.98 4.08 8.24
CA ALA A 305 6.13 4.11 9.70
C ALA A 305 4.85 3.67 10.45
N THR A 306 3.70 3.58 9.78
CA THR A 306 2.43 3.10 10.37
C THR A 306 2.53 1.70 10.96
N TYR A 307 3.48 0.87 10.52
CA TYR A 307 3.71 -0.47 11.09
C TYR A 307 4.39 -0.45 12.47
N LEU A 308 5.17 0.59 12.79
CA LEU A 308 5.92 0.69 14.04
C LEU A 308 5.01 0.80 15.29
N PRO A 309 3.96 1.65 15.34
CA PRO A 309 3.05 1.67 16.49
C PRO A 309 2.27 0.37 16.63
N LEU A 310 1.91 -0.30 15.53
CA LEU A 310 1.26 -1.62 15.56
C LEU A 310 2.17 -2.66 16.21
N LEU A 311 3.44 -2.70 15.80
CA LEU A 311 4.45 -3.56 16.39
C LEU A 311 4.66 -3.25 17.87
N GLY A 312 4.76 -1.96 18.22
CA GLY A 312 4.91 -1.50 19.59
C GLY A 312 3.80 -2.00 20.51
N ALA A 313 2.54 -1.91 20.05
CA ALA A 313 1.39 -2.42 20.79
C ALA A 313 1.45 -3.94 21.00
N GLY A 314 1.82 -4.71 19.97
CA GLY A 314 1.99 -6.16 20.09
C GLY A 314 3.13 -6.57 21.03
N LEU A 315 4.26 -5.86 21.00
CA LEU A 315 5.39 -6.10 21.91
C LEU A 315 5.05 -5.70 23.36
N ALA A 316 4.33 -4.59 23.56
CA ALA A 316 3.84 -4.18 24.86
C ALA A 316 2.86 -5.21 25.44
N ALA A 317 1.96 -5.77 24.62
CA ALA A 317 1.06 -6.85 25.03
C ALA A 317 1.83 -8.10 25.48
N ILE A 318 2.88 -8.50 24.75
CA ILE A 318 3.78 -9.59 25.20
C ILE A 318 4.42 -9.24 26.54
N ALA A 319 4.95 -8.03 26.69
CA ALA A 319 5.58 -7.58 27.92
C ALA A 319 4.64 -7.69 29.12
N VAL A 320 3.40 -7.23 28.97
CA VAL A 320 2.35 -7.34 30.00
C VAL A 320 2.04 -8.80 30.31
N VAL A 321 1.82 -9.65 29.30
CA VAL A 321 1.49 -11.07 29.52
C VAL A 321 2.62 -11.80 30.26
N GLU A 322 3.87 -11.62 29.85
CA GLU A 322 5.04 -12.27 30.47
C GLU A 322 5.29 -11.78 31.90
N VAL A 323 5.17 -10.47 32.16
CA VAL A 323 5.35 -9.92 33.51
C VAL A 323 4.21 -10.33 34.44
N VAL A 324 2.95 -10.23 33.99
CA VAL A 324 1.78 -10.50 34.85
C VAL A 324 1.58 -11.99 35.08
N ARG A 325 1.67 -12.82 34.04
CA ARG A 325 1.36 -14.26 34.13
C ARG A 325 2.58 -15.12 34.42
N HIS A 326 3.70 -14.82 33.79
CA HIS A 326 4.91 -15.62 33.92
C HIS A 326 5.90 -15.06 34.94
N ARG A 327 5.66 -13.85 35.47
CA ARG A 327 6.53 -13.15 36.43
C ARG A 327 7.96 -13.05 35.91
N ARG A 328 8.12 -12.91 34.60
CA ARG A 328 9.40 -12.83 33.90
C ARG A 328 9.48 -11.53 33.11
N THR A 329 10.66 -10.91 33.14
CA THR A 329 10.96 -9.75 32.30
C THR A 329 11.35 -10.23 30.89
N PRO A 330 10.57 -9.94 29.85
CA PRO A 330 10.87 -10.40 28.50
C PRO A 330 11.84 -9.43 27.83
N TRP A 331 13.11 -9.47 28.26
CA TRP A 331 14.17 -8.60 27.75
C TRP A 331 14.24 -8.54 26.21
N PRO A 332 14.09 -9.66 25.46
CA PRO A 332 14.05 -9.57 24.00
C PRO A 332 12.90 -8.72 23.48
N ALA A 333 11.69 -8.87 24.02
CA ALA A 333 10.53 -8.06 23.60
C ALA A 333 10.72 -6.59 23.97
N LEU A 334 11.26 -6.29 25.17
CA LEU A 334 11.55 -4.93 25.62
C LEU A 334 12.65 -4.25 24.79
N ALA A 335 13.71 -4.97 24.42
CA ALA A 335 14.77 -4.44 23.58
C ALA A 335 14.25 -4.11 22.17
N VAL A 336 13.44 -4.99 21.56
CA VAL A 336 12.82 -4.69 20.27
C VAL A 336 11.81 -3.54 20.38
N LEU A 337 11.06 -3.48 21.49
CA LEU A 337 10.16 -2.36 21.75
C LEU A 337 10.95 -1.04 21.80
N GLY A 338 12.09 -1.02 22.49
CA GLY A 338 12.99 0.13 22.52
C GLY A 338 13.47 0.57 21.13
N ILE A 339 13.93 -0.38 20.30
CA ILE A 339 14.33 -0.10 18.90
C ILE A 339 13.15 0.42 18.08
N THR A 340 11.97 -0.17 18.27
CA THR A 340 10.73 0.21 17.56
C THR A 340 10.32 1.64 17.93
N VAL A 341 10.37 2.00 19.22
CA VAL A 341 10.10 3.34 19.72
C VAL A 341 11.15 4.34 19.20
N ALA A 342 12.43 3.97 19.18
CA ALA A 342 13.48 4.82 18.63
C ALA A 342 13.30 5.08 17.13
N CYS A 343 12.99 4.04 16.34
CA CYS A 343 12.67 4.18 14.92
C CYS A 343 11.41 5.04 14.72
N PHE A 344 10.38 4.84 15.54
CA PHE A 344 9.16 5.64 15.45
C PHE A 344 9.42 7.11 15.77
N ALA A 345 10.17 7.39 16.84
CA ALA A 345 10.57 8.75 17.20
C ALA A 345 11.39 9.39 16.07
N TYR A 346 12.39 8.69 15.52
CA TYR A 346 13.17 9.19 14.40
C TYR A 346 12.27 9.49 13.17
N ALA A 347 11.33 8.61 12.83
CA ALA A 347 10.37 8.89 11.76
C ALA A 347 9.56 10.17 12.04
N GLN A 348 8.99 10.31 13.23
CA GLN A 348 8.14 11.45 13.57
C GLN A 348 8.90 12.78 13.59
N PHE A 349 10.10 12.80 14.20
CA PHE A 349 10.85 14.04 14.38
C PHE A 349 11.75 14.39 13.18
N VAL A 350 12.30 13.41 12.49
CA VAL A 350 13.28 13.63 11.40
C VAL A 350 12.63 13.46 10.02
N LEU A 351 11.96 12.33 9.75
CA LEU A 351 11.40 12.08 8.42
C LEU A 351 10.13 12.88 8.14
N PHE A 352 9.29 13.10 9.16
CA PHE A 352 8.03 13.83 9.01
C PHE A 352 8.06 15.24 9.57
N GLY A 353 9.14 15.66 10.25
CA GLY A 353 9.23 17.01 10.81
C GLY A 353 8.03 17.37 11.71
N GLN A 354 7.47 16.39 12.42
CA GLN A 354 6.25 16.50 13.23
C GLN A 354 4.97 16.88 12.44
N ALA A 355 5.00 16.79 11.11
CA ALA A 355 3.84 17.02 10.27
C ALA A 355 2.78 15.95 10.51
N ARG A 356 1.54 16.40 10.72
CA ARG A 356 0.38 15.50 10.88
C ARG A 356 -0.18 15.01 9.55
N LEU A 357 0.06 15.76 8.46
CA LEU A 357 -0.43 15.48 7.10
C LEU A 357 -1.92 15.11 7.11
N GLY A 358 -2.76 15.91 7.77
CA GLY A 358 -4.20 15.66 7.84
C GLY A 358 -4.66 14.59 8.85
N MET A 359 -3.77 13.80 9.47
CA MET A 359 -4.15 12.83 10.49
C MET A 359 -4.49 13.53 11.82
N ALA A 360 -5.71 13.33 12.31
CA ALA A 360 -6.19 13.89 13.57
C ALA A 360 -6.89 12.85 14.45
N PRO A 361 -6.88 13.00 15.80
CA PRO A 361 -7.74 12.24 16.69
C PRO A 361 -9.20 12.60 16.43
N GLU A 362 -9.87 11.77 15.66
CA GLU A 362 -11.23 12.01 15.20
C GLU A 362 -12.02 10.69 15.22
N PRO A 363 -12.55 10.29 16.39
CA PRO A 363 -13.18 9.00 16.55
C PRO A 363 -14.30 8.79 15.54
N LEU A 364 -14.35 7.60 14.94
CA LEU A 364 -15.35 7.16 13.97
C LEU A 364 -15.42 8.02 12.70
N ALA A 365 -14.39 8.80 12.35
CA ALA A 365 -14.36 9.61 11.13
C ALA A 365 -14.63 8.78 9.87
N MET A 366 -13.91 7.66 9.70
CA MET A 366 -14.14 6.72 8.62
C MET A 366 -15.59 6.20 8.59
N MET A 367 -16.16 5.88 9.75
CA MET A 367 -17.52 5.31 9.84
C MET A 367 -18.59 6.35 9.45
N ARG A 368 -18.34 7.63 9.70
CA ARG A 368 -19.22 8.72 9.26
C ARG A 368 -19.19 8.92 7.75
N SER A 369 -17.99 9.00 7.17
CA SER A 369 -17.81 9.12 5.71
C SER A 369 -18.44 7.94 4.98
N VAL A 370 -18.12 6.71 5.43
CA VAL A 370 -18.72 5.48 4.92
C VAL A 370 -20.25 5.51 4.95
N TRP A 371 -20.84 6.01 6.04
CA TRP A 371 -22.29 6.09 6.14
C TRP A 371 -22.85 7.02 5.06
N GLY A 372 -22.20 8.16 4.84
CA GLY A 372 -22.53 9.10 3.76
C GLY A 372 -22.42 8.48 2.37
N GLU A 373 -21.37 7.70 2.11
CA GLU A 373 -21.22 6.94 0.86
C GLU A 373 -22.33 5.88 0.69
N LEU A 374 -22.60 5.09 1.73
CA LEU A 374 -23.63 4.03 1.71
C LEU A 374 -25.04 4.57 1.45
N THR A 375 -25.32 5.77 1.95
CA THR A 375 -26.63 6.43 1.84
C THR A 375 -26.76 7.34 0.62
N GLY A 376 -25.66 7.60 -0.11
CA GLY A 376 -25.64 8.52 -1.24
C GLY A 376 -25.66 10.00 -0.85
N LEU A 377 -25.50 10.33 0.43
CA LEU A 377 -25.47 11.70 0.95
C LEU A 377 -24.09 12.36 0.84
N GLY A 378 -23.06 11.60 0.45
CA GLY A 378 -21.68 12.07 0.27
C GLY A 378 -20.84 11.97 1.54
N GLU A 379 -19.51 11.99 1.39
CA GLU A 379 -18.54 11.77 2.49
C GLU A 379 -18.61 12.83 3.61
N ASP A 380 -19.07 14.05 3.28
CA ASP A 380 -19.24 15.16 4.23
C ASP A 380 -20.53 15.09 5.06
N ALA A 381 -21.40 14.13 4.78
CA ALA A 381 -22.65 13.97 5.49
C ALA A 381 -22.40 13.70 6.99
N GLN A 382 -23.21 14.31 7.86
CA GLN A 382 -23.13 14.12 9.30
C GLN A 382 -24.22 13.17 9.77
N PRO A 383 -23.92 11.87 9.97
CA PRO A 383 -24.88 10.95 10.54
C PRO A 383 -25.23 11.29 11.99
N SER A 384 -26.40 10.81 12.42
CA SER A 384 -26.69 10.67 13.84
C SER A 384 -25.66 9.73 14.51
N LEU A 385 -25.46 9.88 15.82
CA LEU A 385 -24.58 8.97 16.57
C LEU A 385 -25.04 7.50 16.41
N ALA A 386 -26.35 7.26 16.38
CA ALA A 386 -26.90 5.91 16.20
C ALA A 386 -26.50 5.31 14.84
N SER A 387 -26.56 6.10 13.77
CA SER A 387 -26.20 5.65 12.41
C SER A 387 -24.70 5.40 12.28
N ALA A 388 -23.86 6.28 12.86
CA ALA A 388 -22.42 6.07 12.93
C ALA A 388 -22.06 4.81 13.73
N LEU A 389 -22.73 4.56 14.86
CA LEU A 389 -22.56 3.35 15.66
C LEU A 389 -23.05 2.10 14.93
N ALA A 390 -24.14 2.18 14.16
CA ALA A 390 -24.65 1.07 13.37
C ALA A 390 -23.67 0.64 12.27
N VAL A 391 -23.09 1.59 11.54
CA VAL A 391 -22.00 1.33 10.59
C VAL A 391 -20.75 0.80 11.29
N THR A 392 -20.41 1.34 12.46
CA THR A 392 -19.29 0.82 13.26
C THR A 392 -19.52 -0.64 13.66
N LEU A 393 -20.74 -1.00 14.07
CA LEU A 393 -21.10 -2.36 14.43
C LEU A 393 -21.06 -3.29 13.21
N LEU A 394 -21.47 -2.80 12.04
CA LEU A 394 -21.36 -3.51 10.76
C LEU A 394 -19.90 -3.79 10.40
N TYR A 395 -19.03 -2.80 10.54
CA TYR A 395 -17.59 -2.93 10.36
C TYR A 395 -17.00 -3.98 11.31
N LEU A 396 -17.27 -3.86 12.62
CA LEU A 396 -16.81 -4.81 13.63
C LEU A 396 -17.35 -6.22 13.41
N LEU A 397 -18.59 -6.35 12.95
CA LEU A 397 -19.18 -7.65 12.58
C LEU A 397 -18.40 -8.30 11.44
N GLY A 398 -18.00 -7.53 10.42
CA GLY A 398 -17.14 -8.02 9.35
C GLY A 398 -15.82 -8.59 9.89
N TRP A 399 -15.18 -7.89 10.84
CA TRP A 399 -13.95 -8.37 11.49
C TRP A 399 -14.18 -9.64 12.30
N VAL A 400 -15.27 -9.70 13.07
CA VAL A 400 -15.64 -10.89 13.85
C VAL A 400 -15.88 -12.09 12.92
N ILE A 401 -16.60 -11.90 11.81
CA ILE A 401 -16.84 -12.95 10.81
C ILE A 401 -15.53 -13.43 10.21
N GLY A 402 -14.69 -12.52 9.71
CA GLY A 402 -13.41 -12.83 9.08
C GLY A 402 -12.44 -13.57 10.01
N TRP A 403 -12.48 -13.26 11.31
CA TRP A 403 -11.49 -13.76 12.28
C TRP A 403 -12.06 -14.64 13.38
N CYS A 404 -13.31 -15.12 13.27
CA CYS A 404 -13.91 -16.01 14.27
C CYS A 404 -13.11 -17.30 14.49
N GLY A 405 -12.25 -17.69 13.54
CA GLY A 405 -11.25 -18.74 13.70
C GLY A 405 -10.42 -18.61 14.99
N ILE A 406 -10.15 -17.39 15.46
CA ILE A 406 -9.40 -17.12 16.70
C ILE A 406 -10.08 -17.78 17.91
N CYS A 407 -11.42 -17.80 17.95
CA CYS A 407 -12.19 -18.45 19.01
C CYS A 407 -11.89 -19.94 19.14
N GLY A 408 -11.39 -20.60 18.08
CA GLY A 408 -10.93 -21.98 18.14
C GLY A 408 -9.79 -22.20 19.14
N LEU A 409 -8.99 -21.17 19.43
CA LEU A 409 -7.95 -21.20 20.47
C LEU A 409 -8.52 -21.27 21.89
N LEU A 410 -9.78 -20.89 22.12
CA LEU A 410 -10.44 -21.06 23.43
C LEU A 410 -10.61 -22.53 23.80
N SER A 411 -10.56 -23.44 22.82
CA SER A 411 -10.50 -24.88 23.10
C SER A 411 -9.16 -25.31 23.73
N ARG A 412 -8.13 -24.47 23.69
CA ARG A 412 -6.82 -24.62 24.35
C ARG A 412 -6.30 -23.23 24.77
N PRO A 413 -6.86 -22.60 25.82
CA PRO A 413 -6.61 -21.21 26.16
C PRO A 413 -5.13 -20.85 26.39
N GLN A 414 -4.28 -21.82 26.76
CA GLN A 414 -2.84 -21.61 26.90
C GLN A 414 -2.19 -21.14 25.59
N LEU A 415 -2.76 -21.49 24.44
CA LEU A 415 -2.24 -21.07 23.13
C LEU A 415 -2.47 -19.58 22.85
N LEU A 416 -3.49 -18.96 23.46
CA LEU A 416 -3.72 -17.52 23.33
C LEU A 416 -2.58 -16.71 23.96
N MET A 417 -1.89 -17.30 24.94
CA MET A 417 -0.78 -16.66 25.64
C MET A 417 0.57 -16.91 24.97
N ARG A 418 0.64 -17.65 23.85
CA ARG A 418 1.90 -17.80 23.10
C ARG A 418 2.35 -16.42 22.61
N PRO A 419 3.62 -16.03 22.77
CA PRO A 419 4.11 -14.70 22.37
C PRO A 419 3.78 -14.34 20.93
N ALA A 420 3.90 -15.29 20.00
CA ALA A 420 3.51 -15.09 18.59
C ALA A 420 2.02 -14.71 18.42
N VAL A 421 1.13 -15.35 19.18
CA VAL A 421 -0.32 -15.07 19.14
C VAL A 421 -0.60 -13.71 19.78
N VAL A 422 -0.03 -13.43 20.94
CA VAL A 422 -0.17 -12.15 21.64
C VAL A 422 0.33 -10.98 20.78
N LEU A 423 1.49 -11.13 20.13
CA LEU A 423 2.04 -10.15 19.19
C LEU A 423 1.05 -9.81 18.09
N MET A 424 0.55 -10.83 17.38
CA MET A 424 -0.32 -10.64 16.22
C MET A 424 -1.71 -10.13 16.63
N LEU A 425 -2.24 -10.54 17.79
CA LEU A 425 -3.47 -9.99 18.35
C LEU A 425 -3.31 -8.51 18.75
N GLY A 426 -2.17 -8.13 19.34
CA GLY A 426 -1.88 -6.75 19.69
C GLY A 426 -1.70 -5.85 18.46
N VAL A 427 -1.01 -6.34 17.42
CA VAL A 427 -0.95 -5.69 16.09
C VAL A 427 -2.36 -5.49 15.52
N GLY A 428 -3.21 -6.53 15.59
CA GLY A 428 -4.61 -6.48 15.19
C GLY A 428 -5.44 -5.44 15.94
N ALA A 429 -5.40 -5.48 17.27
CA ALA A 429 -6.13 -4.58 18.13
C ALA A 429 -5.70 -3.11 17.92
N ALA A 430 -4.40 -2.85 17.78
CA ALA A 430 -3.89 -1.52 17.45
C ALA A 430 -4.32 -1.05 16.05
N GLY A 431 -4.37 -1.96 15.07
CA GLY A 431 -4.82 -1.65 13.71
C GLY A 431 -6.28 -1.21 13.67
N ILE A 432 -7.16 -1.99 14.31
CA ILE A 432 -8.60 -1.66 14.42
C ILE A 432 -8.80 -0.40 15.26
N GLY A 433 -8.11 -0.31 16.40
CA GLY A 433 -8.20 0.85 17.29
C GLY A 433 -7.79 2.14 16.60
N ALA A 434 -6.67 2.15 15.87
CA ALA A 434 -6.21 3.34 15.14
C ALA A 434 -7.23 3.77 14.06
N THR A 435 -7.79 2.84 13.29
CA THR A 435 -8.84 3.14 12.30
C THR A 435 -10.10 3.73 12.93
N LEU A 436 -10.45 3.34 14.15
CA LEU A 436 -11.63 3.85 14.85
C LEU A 436 -11.38 5.17 15.60
N LEU A 437 -10.13 5.48 15.94
CA LEU A 437 -9.76 6.64 16.76
C LEU A 437 -9.29 7.84 15.95
N PHE A 438 -8.68 7.62 14.78
CA PHE A 438 -8.13 8.68 13.94
C PHE A 438 -8.98 8.91 12.69
N GLY A 439 -8.87 10.12 12.13
CA GLY A 439 -9.47 10.50 10.85
C GLY A 439 -8.45 11.19 9.95
N HIS A 440 -8.63 11.00 8.63
CA HIS A 440 -7.91 11.66 7.56
C HIS A 440 -8.88 12.05 6.45
N PRO A 441 -8.68 13.18 5.75
CA PRO A 441 -9.51 13.59 4.60
C PRO A 441 -9.53 12.62 3.41
N HIS A 442 -8.66 11.60 3.40
CA HIS A 442 -8.56 10.58 2.34
C HIS A 442 -8.51 9.15 2.91
N HIS A 443 -9.04 8.98 4.12
CA HIS A 443 -9.09 7.68 4.81
C HIS A 443 -7.74 6.99 5.01
N ALA A 444 -6.65 7.73 5.19
CA ALA A 444 -5.32 7.16 5.40
C ALA A 444 -5.22 6.33 6.69
N GLU A 445 -6.11 6.55 7.68
CA GLU A 445 -6.24 5.72 8.88
C GLU A 445 -6.51 4.23 8.54
N ARG A 446 -7.14 3.95 7.40
CA ARG A 446 -7.43 2.56 6.98
C ARG A 446 -6.17 1.71 6.85
N TYR A 447 -5.02 2.32 6.52
CA TYR A 447 -3.74 1.62 6.34
C TYR A 447 -3.24 0.94 7.62
N PHE A 448 -3.64 1.39 8.81
CA PHE A 448 -3.34 0.70 10.06
C PHE A 448 -4.00 -0.69 10.08
N SER A 449 -5.29 -0.75 9.78
CA SER A 449 -6.01 -2.02 9.71
C SER A 449 -5.56 -2.90 8.52
N SER A 450 -5.25 -2.31 7.36
CA SER A 450 -4.69 -3.04 6.22
C SER A 450 -3.32 -3.66 6.54
N GLY A 451 -2.49 -2.98 7.33
CA GLY A 451 -1.20 -3.49 7.78
C GLY A 451 -1.31 -4.63 8.80
N ALA A 452 -2.33 -4.59 9.66
CA ALA A 452 -2.56 -5.61 10.69
C ALA A 452 -3.26 -6.88 10.18
N TYR A 453 -4.05 -6.73 9.13
CA TYR A 453 -4.92 -7.76 8.54
C TYR A 453 -4.26 -9.15 8.34
N PRO A 454 -3.09 -9.29 7.69
CA PRO A 454 -2.49 -10.60 7.42
C PRO A 454 -2.17 -11.39 8.69
N TYR A 455 -1.85 -10.69 9.79
CA TYR A 455 -1.42 -11.28 11.05
C TYR A 455 -2.58 -11.81 11.87
N LEU A 456 -3.72 -11.11 11.85
CA LEU A 456 -4.96 -11.64 12.40
C LEU A 456 -5.44 -12.89 11.66
N GLY A 457 -5.24 -12.95 10.34
CA GLY A 457 -5.50 -14.15 9.56
C GLY A 457 -4.66 -15.35 9.96
N ILE A 458 -3.40 -15.16 10.34
CA ILE A 458 -2.56 -16.23 10.88
C ILE A 458 -3.15 -16.80 12.17
N VAL A 459 -3.56 -15.93 13.10
CA VAL A 459 -4.16 -16.36 14.38
C VAL A 459 -5.51 -17.03 14.16
N ALA A 460 -6.34 -16.51 13.24
CA ALA A 460 -7.63 -17.09 12.90
C ALA A 460 -7.48 -18.50 12.32
N VAL A 461 -6.57 -18.70 11.36
CA VAL A 461 -6.27 -20.02 10.81
C VAL A 461 -5.69 -20.93 11.91
N TYR A 462 -4.85 -20.41 12.81
CA TYR A 462 -4.32 -21.22 13.91
C TYR A 462 -5.44 -21.77 14.80
N GLY A 463 -6.36 -20.93 15.24
CA GLY A 463 -7.50 -21.36 16.05
C GLY A 463 -8.42 -22.34 15.33
N LEU A 464 -8.69 -22.10 14.04
CA LEU A 464 -9.46 -23.01 13.20
C LEU A 464 -8.81 -24.41 13.13
N PHE A 465 -7.49 -24.48 12.91
CA PHE A 465 -6.77 -25.76 12.91
C PHE A 465 -6.79 -26.46 14.27
N VAL A 466 -6.64 -25.71 15.37
CA VAL A 466 -6.67 -26.26 16.72
C VAL A 466 -8.03 -26.91 17.00
N ILE A 467 -9.13 -26.22 16.69
CA ILE A 467 -10.46 -26.75 16.98
C ILE A 467 -10.85 -27.90 16.04
N LEU A 468 -10.52 -27.84 14.74
CA LEU A 468 -10.79 -28.93 13.79
C LEU A 468 -10.02 -30.21 14.13
N ARG A 469 -8.74 -30.09 14.51
CA ARG A 469 -7.95 -31.24 14.95
C ARG A 469 -8.48 -31.84 16.25
N ARG A 470 -8.96 -31.00 17.17
CA ARG A 470 -9.54 -31.45 18.43
C ARG A 470 -10.90 -32.12 18.23
N SER A 471 -11.73 -31.61 17.32
CA SER A 471 -13.08 -32.12 17.07
C SER A 471 -13.09 -33.40 16.23
N ARG A 472 -12.01 -33.67 15.46
CA ARG A 472 -11.92 -34.78 14.50
C ARG A 472 -13.07 -34.79 13.49
N VAL A 473 -13.58 -33.61 13.15
CA VAL A 473 -14.64 -33.45 12.16
C VAL A 473 -14.12 -33.89 10.79
N PRO A 474 -14.87 -34.73 10.05
CA PRO A 474 -14.45 -35.15 8.73
C PRO A 474 -14.44 -33.95 7.78
N VAL A 475 -13.44 -33.89 6.88
CA VAL A 475 -13.27 -32.79 5.92
C VAL A 475 -14.55 -32.54 5.11
N ARG A 476 -15.29 -33.59 4.76
CA ARG A 476 -16.58 -33.49 4.06
C ARG A 476 -17.61 -32.68 4.84
N ALA A 477 -17.72 -32.87 6.15
CA ALA A 477 -18.66 -32.10 6.97
C ALA A 477 -18.24 -30.63 7.08
N THR A 478 -16.94 -30.35 7.24
CA THR A 478 -16.41 -28.98 7.18
C THR A 478 -16.68 -28.34 5.82
N ALA A 479 -16.45 -29.07 4.72
CA ALA A 479 -16.71 -28.58 3.37
C ALA A 479 -18.20 -28.30 3.12
N CYS A 480 -19.10 -29.17 3.60
CA CYS A 480 -20.54 -28.92 3.53
C CYS A 480 -20.95 -27.69 4.35
N ALA A 481 -20.40 -27.49 5.56
CA ALA A 481 -20.67 -26.32 6.38
C ALA A 481 -20.17 -25.02 5.71
N VAL A 482 -18.97 -25.06 5.14
CA VAL A 482 -18.42 -23.94 4.35
C VAL A 482 -19.27 -23.66 3.12
N GLY A 483 -19.65 -24.69 2.36
CA GLY A 483 -20.51 -24.56 1.18
C GLY A 483 -21.90 -23.99 1.52
N ALA A 484 -22.51 -24.48 2.60
CA ALA A 484 -23.79 -23.96 3.08
C ALA A 484 -23.69 -22.48 3.49
N ALA A 485 -22.60 -22.07 4.16
CA ALA A 485 -22.37 -20.66 4.52
C ALA A 485 -22.23 -19.76 3.28
N VAL A 486 -21.45 -20.22 2.29
CA VAL A 486 -21.24 -19.52 1.02
C VAL A 486 -22.58 -19.33 0.30
N VAL A 487 -23.37 -20.40 0.16
CA VAL A 487 -24.70 -20.36 -0.46
C VAL A 487 -25.63 -19.44 0.33
N ALA A 488 -25.70 -19.57 1.65
CA ALA A 488 -26.55 -18.73 2.50
C ALA A 488 -26.20 -17.24 2.34
N THR A 489 -24.92 -16.89 2.36
CA THR A 489 -24.45 -15.51 2.18
C THR A 489 -24.79 -14.98 0.78
N CYS A 490 -24.57 -15.78 -0.28
CA CYS A 490 -24.97 -15.41 -1.65
C CYS A 490 -26.48 -15.20 -1.76
N LEU A 491 -27.27 -16.11 -1.19
CA LEU A 491 -28.73 -16.01 -1.18
C LEU A 491 -29.19 -14.79 -0.38
N THR A 492 -28.61 -14.51 0.79
CA THR A 492 -28.92 -13.29 1.55
C THR A 492 -28.63 -12.04 0.71
N ARG A 493 -27.48 -11.97 0.05
CA ARG A 493 -27.15 -10.84 -0.85
C ARG A 493 -28.16 -10.68 -1.98
N VAL A 494 -28.55 -11.77 -2.64
CA VAL A 494 -29.50 -11.74 -3.78
C VAL A 494 -30.94 -11.45 -3.34
N VAL A 495 -31.40 -12.08 -2.26
CA VAL A 495 -32.78 -11.95 -1.73
C VAL A 495 -33.03 -10.54 -1.21
N PHE A 496 -32.07 -9.95 -0.50
CA PHE A 496 -32.22 -8.60 0.02
C PHE A 496 -31.98 -7.53 -1.05
N GLY A 497 -31.09 -7.78 -2.02
CA GLY A 497 -30.94 -6.93 -3.20
C GLY A 497 -30.60 -5.46 -2.92
N VAL A 498 -30.06 -5.14 -1.75
CA VAL A 498 -29.84 -3.76 -1.30
C VAL A 498 -28.78 -3.10 -2.16
N GLN A 499 -29.16 -2.11 -2.96
CA GLN A 499 -28.25 -1.33 -3.80
C GLN A 499 -27.62 -0.22 -2.98
N VAL A 500 -26.30 -0.04 -3.12
CA VAL A 500 -25.56 1.08 -2.53
C VAL A 500 -24.90 1.91 -3.64
N PRO A 501 -24.95 3.26 -3.56
CA PRO A 501 -25.65 4.06 -2.56
C PRO A 501 -27.17 3.81 -2.55
N LEU A 502 -27.81 3.99 -1.39
CA LEU A 502 -29.26 3.85 -1.26
C LEU A 502 -30.00 4.81 -2.19
N SER A 503 -31.20 4.42 -2.63
CA SER A 503 -32.04 5.32 -3.41
C SER A 503 -32.55 6.48 -2.54
N PRO A 504 -32.75 7.69 -3.10
CA PRO A 504 -33.30 8.82 -2.35
C PRO A 504 -34.60 8.45 -1.63
N GLY A 505 -34.66 8.71 -0.32
CA GLY A 505 -35.83 8.40 0.51
C GLY A 505 -35.92 6.95 1.02
N GLU A 506 -34.99 6.06 0.62
CA GLU A 506 -34.91 4.73 1.19
C GLU A 506 -34.42 4.78 2.65
N ASN A 507 -35.01 3.95 3.51
CA ASN A 507 -34.66 3.92 4.93
C ASN A 507 -33.30 3.22 5.14
N GLU A 508 -32.39 3.86 5.88
CA GLU A 508 -31.06 3.32 6.20
C GLU A 508 -31.09 1.93 6.85
N ILE A 509 -32.20 1.53 7.47
CA ILE A 509 -32.38 0.18 8.02
C ILE A 509 -32.16 -0.93 6.98
N SER A 510 -32.42 -0.66 5.70
CA SER A 510 -32.14 -1.56 4.58
C SER A 510 -30.68 -2.00 4.54
N LEU A 511 -29.73 -1.13 4.91
CA LEU A 511 -28.29 -1.43 4.93
C LEU A 511 -27.94 -2.55 5.91
N TYR A 512 -28.65 -2.62 7.04
CA TYR A 512 -28.32 -3.51 8.15
C TYR A 512 -29.12 -4.81 8.14
N ARG A 513 -30.34 -4.82 7.58
CA ARG A 513 -31.22 -6.00 7.47
C ARG A 513 -30.52 -7.28 6.98
N PRO A 514 -29.79 -7.29 5.84
CA PRO A 514 -29.15 -8.52 5.37
C PRO A 514 -28.11 -9.07 6.38
N TYR A 515 -27.39 -8.20 7.08
CA TYR A 515 -26.41 -8.60 8.08
C TYR A 515 -27.08 -9.11 9.36
N ILE A 516 -28.17 -8.48 9.81
CA ILE A 516 -28.96 -8.95 10.95
C ILE A 516 -29.48 -10.36 10.66
N VAL A 517 -30.04 -10.60 9.47
CA VAL A 517 -30.52 -11.93 9.07
C VAL A 517 -29.38 -12.94 9.00
N LEU A 518 -28.23 -12.57 8.42
CA LEU A 518 -27.06 -13.46 8.38
C LEU A 518 -26.60 -13.83 9.80
N VAL A 519 -26.56 -12.87 10.73
CA VAL A 519 -26.22 -13.12 12.14
C VAL A 519 -27.23 -14.04 12.81
N VAL A 520 -28.54 -13.80 12.63
CA VAL A 520 -29.58 -14.65 13.18
C VAL A 520 -29.47 -16.08 12.63
N LEU A 521 -29.30 -16.25 11.32
CA LEU A 521 -29.09 -17.56 10.69
C LEU A 521 -27.84 -18.25 11.25
N ALA A 522 -26.74 -17.53 11.40
CA ALA A 522 -25.51 -18.07 11.97
C ALA A 522 -25.69 -18.49 13.43
N LEU A 523 -26.41 -17.71 14.24
CA LEU A 523 -26.72 -18.04 15.64
C LEU A 523 -27.65 -19.24 15.75
N LEU A 524 -28.71 -19.32 14.94
CA LEU A 524 -29.62 -20.46 14.90
C LEU A 524 -28.91 -21.73 14.46
N ALA A 525 -28.10 -21.68 13.41
CA ALA A 525 -27.30 -22.80 12.94
C ALA A 525 -26.26 -23.22 14.00
N THR A 526 -25.60 -22.26 14.66
CA THR A 526 -24.68 -22.55 15.76
C THR A 526 -25.41 -23.20 16.93
N GLY A 527 -26.56 -22.66 17.34
CA GLY A 527 -27.41 -23.21 18.38
C GLY A 527 -27.84 -24.64 18.07
N ALA A 528 -28.36 -24.89 16.86
CA ALA A 528 -28.73 -26.22 16.39
C ALA A 528 -27.53 -27.18 16.41
N LEU A 529 -26.37 -26.77 15.89
CA LEU A 529 -25.15 -27.57 15.89
C LEU A 529 -24.67 -27.91 17.30
N LEU A 530 -24.78 -26.98 18.25
CA LEU A 530 -24.44 -27.21 19.66
C LEU A 530 -25.49 -28.08 20.37
N VAL A 531 -26.77 -27.98 20.00
CA VAL A 531 -27.87 -28.81 20.55
C VAL A 531 -27.79 -30.25 20.06
N VAL A 532 -27.65 -30.47 18.75
CA VAL A 532 -27.52 -31.81 18.15
C VAL A 532 -26.25 -32.49 18.62
N ASN A 533 -25.15 -31.73 18.78
CA ASN A 533 -23.89 -32.24 19.30
C ASN A 533 -23.69 -31.92 20.79
N ARG A 534 -24.74 -31.91 21.63
CA ARG A 534 -24.61 -31.59 23.07
C ARG A 534 -23.54 -32.40 23.80
N ARG A 535 -23.36 -33.66 23.42
CA ARG A 535 -22.30 -34.54 23.97
C ARG A 535 -20.90 -34.27 23.38
N ARG A 536 -20.81 -33.45 22.32
CA ARG A 536 -19.59 -33.08 21.59
C ARG A 536 -19.61 -31.59 21.20
N LEU A 537 -19.72 -30.71 22.19
CA LEU A 537 -19.76 -29.24 21.99
C LEU A 537 -18.64 -28.72 21.07
N VAL A 538 -17.44 -29.32 21.14
CA VAL A 538 -16.28 -28.98 20.30
C VAL A 538 -16.53 -29.24 18.81
N VAL A 539 -17.34 -30.24 18.45
CA VAL A 539 -17.73 -30.53 17.06
C VAL A 539 -18.68 -29.45 16.54
N GLY A 540 -19.72 -29.11 17.31
CA GLY A 540 -20.65 -28.04 16.96
C GLY A 540 -19.93 -26.71 16.80
N ALA A 541 -19.05 -26.36 17.74
CA ALA A 541 -18.22 -25.15 17.68
C ALA A 541 -17.26 -25.14 16.47
N ALA A 542 -16.64 -26.27 16.11
CA ALA A 542 -15.74 -26.35 14.96
C ALA A 542 -16.49 -26.11 13.63
N LEU A 543 -17.68 -26.70 13.48
CA LEU A 543 -18.54 -26.49 12.31
C LEU A 543 -19.06 -25.05 12.25
N ALA A 544 -19.49 -24.49 13.38
CA ALA A 544 -19.96 -23.11 13.47
C ALA A 544 -18.87 -22.09 13.09
N ILE A 545 -17.67 -22.23 13.65
CA ILE A 545 -16.53 -21.34 13.32
C ILE A 545 -16.16 -21.46 11.83
N SER A 546 -16.18 -22.68 11.28
CA SER A 546 -15.89 -22.90 9.85
C SER A 546 -16.93 -22.24 8.95
N MET A 547 -18.22 -22.35 9.32
CA MET A 547 -19.34 -21.74 8.62
C MET A 547 -19.27 -20.21 8.69
N ILE A 548 -19.05 -19.62 9.87
CA ILE A 548 -18.95 -18.16 10.03
C ILE A 548 -17.74 -17.62 9.26
N SER A 549 -16.56 -18.25 9.39
CA SER A 549 -15.35 -17.82 8.65
C SER A 549 -15.57 -17.83 7.13
N ALA A 550 -16.37 -18.76 6.63
CA ALA A 550 -16.67 -18.90 5.21
C ALA A 550 -17.66 -17.86 4.67
N ALA A 551 -18.42 -17.18 5.53
CA ALA A 551 -19.39 -16.17 5.10
C ALA A 551 -18.73 -14.94 4.45
N GLY A 552 -17.43 -14.70 4.69
CA GLY A 552 -16.67 -13.65 3.98
C GLY A 552 -16.19 -14.04 2.56
N LEU A 553 -16.18 -15.34 2.22
CA LEU A 553 -15.64 -15.83 0.94
C LEU A 553 -16.43 -15.35 -0.29
N PRO A 554 -17.79 -15.31 -0.27
CA PRO A 554 -18.58 -14.86 -1.42
C PRO A 554 -18.31 -13.42 -1.83
N ALA A 555 -18.01 -12.54 -0.88
CA ALA A 555 -17.73 -11.13 -1.16
C ALA A 555 -16.49 -10.98 -2.05
N ALA A 556 -15.41 -11.71 -1.71
CA ALA A 556 -14.20 -11.75 -2.52
C ALA A 556 -14.43 -12.33 -3.93
N PHE A 557 -15.31 -13.34 -4.06
CA PHE A 557 -15.66 -13.91 -5.36
C PHE A 557 -16.54 -12.96 -6.17
N ALA A 558 -17.59 -12.38 -5.57
CA ALA A 558 -18.50 -11.44 -6.21
C ALA A 558 -17.76 -10.20 -6.72
N ILE A 559 -16.89 -9.60 -5.89
CA ILE A 559 -16.07 -8.45 -6.31
C ILE A 559 -15.17 -8.81 -7.48
N ARG A 560 -14.60 -10.01 -7.55
CA ARG A 560 -13.62 -10.37 -8.58
C ARG A 560 -14.23 -10.92 -9.87
N VAL A 561 -15.34 -11.64 -9.77
CA VAL A 561 -15.98 -12.32 -10.91
C VAL A 561 -17.16 -11.52 -11.46
N VAL A 562 -18.01 -10.96 -10.60
CA VAL A 562 -19.17 -10.16 -11.05
C VAL A 562 -18.70 -8.81 -11.61
N SER A 563 -17.70 -8.15 -11.01
CA SER A 563 -17.15 -6.91 -11.59
C SER A 563 -16.35 -7.11 -12.88
N ALA A 564 -15.97 -8.35 -13.21
CA ALA A 564 -15.33 -8.70 -14.48
C ALA A 564 -16.36 -9.11 -15.56
N ALA A 565 -17.54 -9.58 -15.14
CA ALA A 565 -18.61 -10.05 -16.02
C ALA A 565 -19.71 -8.99 -16.28
N VAL A 566 -19.87 -8.02 -15.38
CA VAL A 566 -20.84 -6.93 -15.48
C VAL A 566 -20.07 -5.65 -15.82
N PRO A 567 -20.21 -5.11 -17.04
CA PRO A 567 -19.78 -3.74 -17.31
C PRO A 567 -20.46 -2.85 -16.28
N THR A 568 -19.69 -2.03 -15.56
CA THR A 568 -20.23 -0.98 -14.71
C THR A 568 -21.29 -0.22 -15.51
N PRO A 569 -22.58 -0.23 -15.10
CA PRO A 569 -23.59 0.56 -15.76
C PRO A 569 -23.14 2.02 -15.71
N ALA A 570 -23.07 2.68 -16.86
CA ALA A 570 -22.90 4.12 -16.91
C ALA A 570 -24.04 4.75 -16.10
N GLY A 571 -23.73 5.53 -15.06
CA GLY A 571 -24.73 6.33 -14.34
C GLY A 571 -24.99 5.99 -12.87
N VAL A 572 -24.09 5.34 -12.13
CA VAL A 572 -24.22 5.20 -10.66
C VAL A 572 -23.07 5.90 -9.94
N GLY A 573 -23.32 7.14 -9.50
CA GLY A 573 -22.59 7.80 -8.40
C GLY A 573 -21.21 8.37 -8.69
N VAL A 574 -20.72 8.33 -9.93
CA VAL A 574 -19.91 9.43 -10.48
C VAL A 574 -20.92 10.34 -11.17
N ASN A 575 -20.78 11.66 -11.04
CA ASN A 575 -21.67 12.65 -11.65
C ASN A 575 -22.32 12.17 -12.97
N PRO A 576 -23.65 12.38 -13.14
CA PRO A 576 -24.34 12.00 -14.36
C PRO A 576 -23.70 12.76 -15.52
N ASP A 577 -23.27 12.00 -16.53
CA ASP A 577 -22.34 12.36 -17.59
C ASP A 577 -20.93 12.72 -17.07
N PRO A 578 -19.86 11.94 -17.38
CA PRO A 578 -18.54 12.52 -17.27
C PRO A 578 -18.52 13.68 -18.29
N PRO A 579 -18.36 14.94 -17.87
CA PRO A 579 -17.94 15.94 -18.83
C PRO A 579 -16.62 15.41 -19.40
N VAL A 580 -16.57 15.05 -20.68
CA VAL A 580 -15.39 14.64 -21.46
C VAL A 580 -14.37 13.85 -20.61
N GLU A 581 -14.43 12.50 -20.57
CA GLU A 581 -13.44 11.59 -19.92
C GLU A 581 -12.28 12.35 -19.28
N ALA A 582 -12.38 12.76 -18.00
CA ALA A 582 -11.42 13.68 -17.42
C ALA A 582 -10.00 13.09 -17.48
N LEU A 583 -9.24 13.53 -18.47
CA LEU A 583 -7.89 13.08 -18.74
C LEU A 583 -7.00 13.62 -17.61
N MET A 584 -6.52 12.72 -16.76
CA MET A 584 -5.63 12.98 -15.62
C MET A 584 -4.23 13.43 -16.01
N VAL A 585 -3.75 12.91 -17.13
CA VAL A 585 -2.61 13.47 -17.84
C VAL A 585 -3.16 13.89 -19.20
N PRO A 586 -2.75 15.01 -19.80
CA PRO A 586 -3.21 15.36 -21.16
C PRO A 586 -2.37 14.75 -22.30
N ARG A 587 -2.95 14.66 -23.51
CA ARG A 587 -2.41 13.85 -24.63
C ARG A 587 -0.96 14.15 -24.96
N ASP A 588 -0.68 15.43 -25.16
CA ASP A 588 0.61 15.87 -25.67
C ASP A 588 1.59 16.26 -24.56
N ALA A 589 1.12 16.28 -23.30
CA ALA A 589 1.92 16.53 -22.12
C ALA A 589 3.03 15.49 -21.91
N LEU A 590 2.77 14.22 -22.29
CA LEU A 590 3.76 13.15 -22.19
C LEU A 590 5.01 13.40 -23.04
N ALA A 591 4.82 13.89 -24.27
CA ALA A 591 5.93 14.19 -25.18
C ALA A 591 6.70 15.43 -24.72
N ALA A 592 5.99 16.51 -24.36
CA ALA A 592 6.58 17.73 -23.83
C ALA A 592 7.37 17.50 -22.53
N GLY A 593 6.81 16.75 -21.58
CA GLY A 593 7.46 16.41 -20.32
C GLY A 593 8.74 15.59 -20.52
N ARG A 594 8.68 14.55 -21.36
CA ARG A 594 9.87 13.75 -21.70
C ARG A 594 10.94 14.54 -22.44
N TRP A 595 10.53 15.44 -23.35
CA TRP A 595 11.45 16.33 -24.03
C TRP A 595 12.16 17.24 -23.02
N LEU A 596 11.41 17.91 -22.14
CA LEU A 596 11.98 18.79 -21.14
C LEU A 596 12.92 18.04 -20.19
N ARG A 597 12.54 16.84 -19.73
CA ARG A 597 13.42 15.97 -18.92
C ARG A 597 14.77 15.69 -19.59
N ALA A 598 14.78 15.52 -20.91
CA ALA A 598 16.00 15.20 -21.66
C ALA A 598 16.84 16.44 -22.03
N HIS A 599 16.28 17.66 -21.92
CA HIS A 599 16.91 18.90 -22.40
C HIS A 599 17.04 19.99 -21.31
N SER A 600 16.86 19.64 -20.04
CA SER A 600 17.05 20.53 -18.89
C SER A 600 17.97 19.91 -17.84
N ASP A 601 18.58 20.74 -17.02
CA ASP A 601 19.34 20.27 -15.85
C ASP A 601 18.36 19.75 -14.77
N PRO A 602 18.66 18.67 -14.04
CA PRO A 602 17.82 18.20 -12.92
C PRO A 602 17.47 19.26 -11.88
N ASP A 603 18.37 20.21 -11.63
CA ASP A 603 18.18 21.31 -10.66
C ASP A 603 17.41 22.51 -11.27
N ASP A 604 17.10 22.51 -12.57
CA ASP A 604 16.31 23.57 -13.20
C ASP A 604 14.89 23.63 -12.63
N LEU A 605 14.41 24.85 -12.37
CA LEU A 605 13.05 25.12 -11.93
C LEU A 605 12.12 25.43 -13.11
N VAL A 606 10.95 24.80 -13.11
CA VAL A 606 9.92 24.93 -14.14
C VAL A 606 8.71 25.67 -13.59
N ALA A 607 8.15 26.63 -14.33
CA ALA A 607 6.85 27.22 -14.04
C ALA A 607 5.79 26.71 -15.02
N THR A 608 4.54 26.60 -14.60
CA THR A 608 3.44 26.13 -15.45
C THR A 608 2.15 26.91 -15.18
N ASN A 609 1.23 26.92 -16.14
CA ASN A 609 -0.11 27.48 -16.04
C ASN A 609 -1.18 26.42 -15.68
N THR A 610 -0.77 25.19 -15.37
CA THR A 610 -1.69 24.12 -14.98
C THR A 610 -1.54 23.84 -13.49
N HIS A 611 -2.60 24.17 -12.73
CA HIS A 611 -2.65 24.04 -11.28
C HIS A 611 -3.78 23.13 -10.78
N CYS A 612 -4.85 23.05 -11.58
CA CYS A 612 -6.05 22.29 -11.27
C CYS A 612 -6.10 21.07 -12.18
N ARG A 613 -6.67 20.00 -11.66
CA ARG A 613 -7.01 18.83 -12.44
C ARG A 613 -7.89 19.24 -13.62
N TRP A 614 -7.53 18.74 -14.80
CA TRP A 614 -8.26 18.98 -16.05
C TRP A 614 -9.77 18.73 -15.91
N GLY A 615 -10.58 19.74 -16.21
CA GLY A 615 -12.05 19.69 -16.13
C GLY A 615 -12.61 19.94 -14.73
N PHE A 616 -11.75 20.27 -13.76
CA PHE A 616 -12.11 20.57 -12.37
C PHE A 616 -11.42 21.87 -11.92
N GLU A 617 -11.57 22.93 -12.71
CA GLU A 617 -11.01 24.25 -12.41
C GLU A 617 -11.94 25.09 -11.49
N ASN A 618 -13.22 24.71 -11.38
CA ASN A 618 -14.23 25.45 -10.61
C ASN A 618 -15.16 24.51 -9.80
N PRO A 619 -14.91 24.31 -8.48
CA PRO A 619 -13.71 24.72 -7.74
C PRO A 619 -12.46 23.98 -8.25
N CYS A 620 -11.29 24.59 -8.04
CA CYS A 620 -10.01 24.05 -8.49
C CYS A 620 -9.59 22.83 -7.66
N ASP A 621 -9.58 21.64 -8.27
CA ASP A 621 -9.01 20.44 -7.65
C ASP A 621 -7.48 20.46 -7.82
N THR A 622 -6.76 20.79 -6.75
CA THR A 622 -5.30 21.04 -6.80
C THR A 622 -4.43 19.78 -6.81
N ARG A 623 -4.98 18.62 -7.17
CA ARG A 623 -4.26 17.33 -7.33
C ARG A 623 -3.62 17.18 -8.72
N GLU A 624 -2.90 18.21 -9.13
CA GLU A 624 -2.19 18.25 -10.42
C GLU A 624 -0.69 17.98 -10.23
N PHE A 625 -0.22 16.83 -10.72
CA PHE A 625 1.13 16.35 -10.41
C PHE A 625 1.91 15.82 -11.63
N TRP A 626 1.31 15.82 -12.82
CA TRP A 626 1.90 15.15 -13.99
C TRP A 626 3.09 15.92 -14.56
N GLY A 627 3.14 17.24 -14.40
CA GLY A 627 4.24 18.08 -14.83
C GLY A 627 5.51 17.66 -14.11
N ALA A 628 5.53 17.68 -12.78
CA ALA A 628 6.67 17.21 -11.99
C ALA A 628 7.00 15.75 -12.30
N ALA A 629 5.98 14.90 -12.49
CA ALA A 629 6.14 13.48 -12.77
C ALA A 629 6.86 13.19 -14.10
N LEU A 630 6.45 13.85 -15.18
CA LEU A 630 6.93 13.57 -16.53
C LEU A 630 8.25 14.28 -16.86
N THR A 631 8.44 15.47 -16.29
CA THR A 631 9.68 16.24 -16.46
C THR A 631 10.80 15.73 -15.55
N GLU A 632 10.46 15.06 -14.45
CA GLU A 632 11.40 14.76 -13.35
C GLU A 632 12.14 16.04 -12.88
N ARG A 633 11.45 17.19 -12.91
CA ARG A 633 11.93 18.50 -12.45
C ARG A 633 11.03 19.07 -11.38
N ARG A 634 11.58 20.01 -10.60
CA ARG A 634 10.82 20.75 -9.61
C ARG A 634 10.01 21.85 -10.29
N MET A 635 8.78 22.00 -9.83
CA MET A 635 7.82 23.01 -10.25
C MET A 635 7.83 24.18 -9.27
N LEU A 636 7.69 25.40 -9.78
CA LEU A 636 7.52 26.60 -8.95
C LEU A 636 6.26 26.44 -8.10
N VAL A 637 5.13 26.23 -8.78
CA VAL A 637 3.84 25.79 -8.25
C VAL A 637 3.12 25.04 -9.37
N GLU A 638 2.71 23.80 -9.12
CA GLU A 638 1.82 23.00 -9.96
C GLU A 638 0.54 22.72 -9.14
N GLY A 639 0.40 21.52 -8.58
CA GLY A 639 -0.62 21.16 -7.59
C GLY A 639 -0.05 21.03 -6.16
N TRP A 640 -0.78 21.54 -5.18
CA TRP A 640 -0.32 21.65 -3.78
C TRP A 640 -1.14 20.85 -2.76
N ALA A 641 -2.16 20.10 -3.21
CA ALA A 641 -3.08 19.37 -2.33
C ALA A 641 -2.37 18.53 -1.26
N PHE A 642 -1.30 17.82 -1.65
CA PHE A 642 -0.56 16.88 -0.78
C PHE A 642 0.64 17.51 -0.06
N THR A 643 0.79 18.83 -0.10
CA THR A 643 1.91 19.50 0.59
C THR A 643 1.67 19.57 2.10
N PRO A 644 2.73 19.50 2.93
CA PRO A 644 2.60 19.68 4.37
C PRO A 644 1.96 21.01 4.75
N THR A 645 2.29 22.08 4.03
CA THR A 645 1.71 23.41 4.30
C THR A 645 0.22 23.47 3.98
N ASN A 646 -0.26 22.85 2.90
CA ASN A 646 -1.70 22.78 2.62
C ASN A 646 -2.46 22.05 3.75
N TYR A 647 -1.95 20.90 4.20
CA TYR A 647 -2.54 20.16 5.31
C TYR A 647 -2.51 20.89 6.66
N ARG A 648 -1.63 21.89 6.86
CA ARG A 648 -1.65 22.73 8.07
C ARG A 648 -2.81 23.73 8.05
N HIS A 649 -3.25 24.15 6.88
CA HIS A 649 -4.38 25.06 6.71
C HIS A 649 -5.72 24.33 6.66
N TRP A 650 -5.69 23.02 6.38
CA TRP A 650 -6.89 22.20 6.40
C TRP A 650 -7.48 22.03 7.80
N HIS A 651 -8.80 22.06 7.87
CA HIS A 651 -9.60 21.59 9.00
C HIS A 651 -10.90 20.97 8.48
N ARG A 652 -11.61 20.27 9.36
CA ARG A 652 -12.87 19.61 9.02
C ARG A 652 -13.88 20.60 8.41
N GLY A 653 -14.62 20.15 7.40
CA GLY A 653 -15.56 20.95 6.63
C GLY A 653 -14.95 21.66 5.42
N LEU A 654 -13.63 21.54 5.23
CA LEU A 654 -12.95 21.98 4.01
C LEU A 654 -12.52 20.76 3.18
N THR A 655 -12.67 20.88 1.87
CA THR A 655 -12.04 20.00 0.89
C THR A 655 -10.56 20.38 0.79
N VAL A 656 -9.64 19.43 1.02
CA VAL A 656 -8.18 19.71 0.98
C VAL A 656 -7.75 20.22 -0.39
N GLU A 657 -8.37 19.66 -1.43
CA GLU A 657 -8.12 19.93 -2.82
C GLU A 657 -8.50 21.34 -3.24
N ASP A 658 -9.53 21.92 -2.63
CA ASP A 658 -10.09 23.22 -3.02
C ASP A 658 -9.41 24.39 -2.26
N LEU A 659 -8.49 24.08 -1.35
CA LEU A 659 -7.79 25.10 -0.57
C LEU A 659 -6.93 25.99 -1.49
N PRO A 660 -6.99 27.33 -1.35
CA PRO A 660 -6.16 28.22 -2.14
C PRO A 660 -4.68 28.05 -1.77
N PHE A 661 -3.80 28.26 -2.74
CA PHE A 661 -2.36 28.24 -2.48
C PHE A 661 -1.98 29.30 -1.43
N TRP A 662 -1.29 28.92 -0.36
CA TRP A 662 -1.05 29.80 0.78
C TRP A 662 -0.17 31.03 0.44
N ASP A 663 0.77 30.91 -0.50
CA ASP A 663 1.64 32.00 -0.96
C ASP A 663 1.01 32.71 -2.16
N GLN A 664 0.07 33.61 -1.84
CA GLN A 664 -0.71 34.38 -2.81
C GLN A 664 0.15 35.23 -3.75
N GLU A 665 1.29 35.73 -3.28
CA GLU A 665 2.19 36.50 -4.12
C GLU A 665 2.86 35.61 -5.18
N ARG A 666 3.34 34.43 -4.79
CA ARG A 666 3.97 33.49 -5.72
C ARG A 666 3.02 33.00 -6.80
N ILE A 667 1.81 32.57 -6.46
CA ILE A 667 0.84 32.11 -7.47
C ILE A 667 0.44 33.27 -8.40
N ARG A 668 0.25 34.49 -7.87
CA ARG A 668 -0.05 35.66 -8.70
C ARG A 668 1.10 35.99 -9.66
N LEU A 669 2.35 35.88 -9.21
CA LEU A 669 3.52 36.12 -10.06
C LEU A 669 3.68 35.03 -11.13
N ASN A 670 3.43 33.76 -10.78
CA ASN A 670 3.39 32.64 -11.71
C ASN A 670 2.33 32.90 -12.79
N ASP A 671 1.08 33.09 -12.39
CA ASP A 671 -0.05 33.30 -13.30
C ASP A 671 0.14 34.51 -14.21
N ALA A 672 0.74 35.60 -13.71
CA ALA A 672 1.02 36.78 -14.52
C ALA A 672 1.96 36.50 -15.71
N ALA A 673 2.86 35.52 -15.61
CA ALA A 673 3.74 35.15 -16.71
C ALA A 673 2.97 34.44 -17.85
N PHE A 674 1.80 33.87 -17.57
CA PHE A 674 0.99 33.13 -18.55
C PHE A 674 -0.26 33.89 -19.00
N ARG A 675 -0.99 34.52 -18.07
CA ARG A 675 -2.22 35.29 -18.39
C ARG A 675 -1.94 36.61 -19.10
N SER A 676 -0.78 37.22 -18.87
CA SER A 676 -0.38 38.50 -19.47
C SER A 676 1.14 38.52 -19.71
N PRO A 677 1.64 37.68 -20.63
CA PRO A 677 3.06 37.46 -20.81
C PRO A 677 3.77 38.75 -21.24
N SER A 678 4.88 39.07 -20.58
CA SER A 678 5.77 40.18 -20.90
C SER A 678 7.19 39.83 -20.49
N ALA A 679 8.19 40.49 -21.09
CA ALA A 679 9.59 40.31 -20.68
C ALA A 679 9.76 40.55 -19.17
N ALA A 680 9.06 41.53 -18.60
CA ALA A 680 9.11 41.83 -17.18
C ALA A 680 8.50 40.75 -16.28
N SER A 681 7.35 40.16 -16.65
CA SER A 681 6.72 39.10 -15.84
C SER A 681 7.54 37.81 -15.87
N VAL A 682 8.05 37.43 -17.04
CA VAL A 682 8.92 36.25 -17.21
C VAL A 682 10.26 36.44 -16.50
N GLN A 683 10.93 37.59 -16.67
CA GLN A 683 12.20 37.86 -15.98
C GLN A 683 12.05 37.94 -14.47
N ARG A 684 10.89 38.40 -13.97
CA ARG A 684 10.63 38.40 -12.53
C ARG A 684 10.59 36.98 -11.94
N LEU A 685 10.04 36.00 -12.66
CA LEU A 685 10.07 34.60 -12.22
C LEU A 685 11.51 34.07 -12.14
N ARG A 686 12.34 34.38 -13.14
CA ARG A 686 13.76 34.01 -13.14
C ARG A 686 14.53 34.68 -12.01
N ALA A 687 14.40 36.01 -11.87
CA ALA A 687 15.17 36.78 -10.89
C ALA A 687 14.78 36.43 -9.45
N ARG A 688 13.49 36.20 -9.17
CA ARG A 688 13.01 35.93 -7.81
C ARG A 688 13.08 34.47 -7.40
N TYR A 689 12.77 33.54 -8.32
CA TYR A 689 12.63 32.12 -8.01
C TYR A 689 13.61 31.22 -8.76
N GLY A 690 14.38 31.75 -9.71
CA GLY A 690 15.31 30.94 -10.50
C GLY A 690 14.65 30.13 -11.62
N VAL A 691 13.41 30.46 -12.01
CA VAL A 691 12.72 29.74 -13.11
C VAL A 691 13.54 29.81 -14.40
N ARG A 692 13.78 28.64 -15.02
CA ARG A 692 14.53 28.47 -16.27
C ARG A 692 13.64 28.05 -17.43
N TRP A 693 12.55 27.36 -17.13
CA TRP A 693 11.65 26.79 -18.13
C TRP A 693 10.20 27.12 -17.83
N LEU A 694 9.41 27.31 -18.88
CA LEU A 694 7.96 27.43 -18.81
C LEU A 694 7.36 26.23 -19.53
N LEU A 695 6.55 25.45 -18.83
CA LEU A 695 5.75 24.36 -19.38
C LEU A 695 4.31 24.85 -19.53
N VAL A 696 3.89 25.05 -20.78
CA VAL A 696 2.66 25.77 -21.13
C VAL A 696 1.64 24.79 -21.67
N ASP A 697 0.44 24.83 -21.09
CA ASP A 697 -0.79 24.34 -21.72
C ASP A 697 -1.42 25.48 -22.52
N GLU A 698 -1.33 25.41 -23.84
CA GLU A 698 -1.76 26.46 -24.77
C GLU A 698 -3.29 26.66 -24.72
N ARG A 699 -4.05 25.68 -24.22
CA ARG A 699 -5.52 25.80 -24.07
C ARG A 699 -5.93 26.77 -22.97
N HIS A 700 -5.06 27.02 -22.00
CA HIS A 700 -5.28 27.99 -20.92
C HIS A 700 -4.69 29.37 -21.24
N MET A 701 -4.08 29.54 -22.41
CA MET A 701 -3.53 30.83 -22.86
C MET A 701 -4.61 31.66 -23.56
N SER A 702 -4.50 32.99 -23.46
CA SER A 702 -5.37 33.88 -24.25
C SER A 702 -5.06 33.74 -25.74
N PRO A 703 -6.07 33.74 -26.64
CA PRO A 703 -5.84 33.73 -28.08
C PRO A 703 -4.88 34.84 -28.51
N GLY A 704 -3.81 34.49 -29.24
CA GLY A 704 -2.80 35.45 -29.71
C GLY A 704 -1.83 35.96 -28.63
N HIS A 705 -1.69 35.25 -27.51
CA HIS A 705 -0.68 35.55 -26.49
C HIS A 705 0.73 35.70 -27.13
N ARG A 706 1.54 36.60 -26.56
CA ARG A 706 2.89 36.91 -27.06
C ARG A 706 3.98 36.35 -26.14
N LEU A 707 3.81 35.12 -25.66
CA LEU A 707 4.81 34.50 -24.79
C LEU A 707 6.16 34.31 -25.50
N GLY A 708 6.13 34.04 -26.81
CA GLY A 708 7.32 33.96 -27.66
C GLY A 708 8.17 35.24 -27.72
N ASP A 709 7.59 36.41 -27.41
CA ASP A 709 8.34 37.68 -27.36
C ASP A 709 9.14 37.81 -26.05
N ALA A 710 8.74 37.07 -25.00
CA ALA A 710 9.33 37.12 -23.66
C ALA A 710 10.16 35.88 -23.30
N ALA A 711 9.93 34.75 -23.98
CA ALA A 711 10.62 33.49 -23.78
C ALA A 711 10.84 32.73 -25.09
N ASN A 712 11.91 31.94 -25.17
CA ASN A 712 12.27 31.25 -26.40
C ASN A 712 11.55 29.90 -26.50
N LEU A 713 10.66 29.72 -27.47
CA LEU A 713 10.05 28.42 -27.74
C LEU A 713 11.13 27.39 -28.11
N ARG A 714 11.16 26.26 -27.41
CA ARG A 714 12.12 25.17 -27.66
C ARG A 714 11.48 23.88 -28.14
N TYR A 715 10.25 23.62 -27.73
CA TYR A 715 9.53 22.42 -28.13
C TYR A 715 8.03 22.67 -28.10
N GLN A 716 7.30 22.02 -29.02
CA GLN A 716 5.85 22.03 -29.05
C GLN A 716 5.34 20.65 -29.47
N SER A 717 4.31 20.18 -28.79
CA SER A 717 3.56 18.96 -29.12
C SER A 717 2.10 19.25 -28.88
N GLY A 718 1.30 19.32 -29.95
CA GLY A 718 -0.12 19.65 -29.88
C GLY A 718 -0.39 20.89 -29.04
N ASP A 719 -1.17 20.73 -27.98
CA ASP A 719 -1.59 21.81 -27.07
C ASP A 719 -0.54 22.16 -26.00
N TYR A 720 0.66 21.57 -26.05
CA TYR A 720 1.71 21.81 -25.06
C TYR A 720 2.97 22.40 -25.69
N ALA A 721 3.53 23.39 -25.02
CA ALA A 721 4.76 24.05 -25.43
C ALA A 721 5.74 24.20 -24.26
N VAL A 722 7.03 24.17 -24.59
CA VAL A 722 8.13 24.34 -23.64
C VAL A 722 8.96 25.54 -24.08
N TYR A 723 9.02 26.56 -23.23
CA TYR A 723 9.79 27.77 -23.46
C TYR A 723 10.97 27.84 -22.49
N GLN A 724 12.10 28.33 -22.98
CA GLN A 724 13.26 28.66 -22.17
C GLN A 724 13.25 30.14 -21.82
N VAL A 725 13.39 30.45 -20.54
CA VAL A 725 13.47 31.84 -20.07
C VAL A 725 14.84 32.43 -20.47
N PRO A 726 14.89 33.59 -21.14
CA PRO A 726 16.15 34.19 -21.58
C PRO A 726 17.12 34.44 -20.42
N GLY A 727 18.42 34.36 -20.72
CA GLY A 727 19.46 34.81 -19.82
C GLY A 727 19.32 36.28 -19.47
N ASP A 728 19.92 36.71 -18.37
CA ASP A 728 20.20 38.14 -18.22
C ASP A 728 21.16 38.51 -19.35
N THR A 729 20.72 39.35 -20.28
CA THR A 729 21.65 40.09 -21.13
C THR A 729 22.37 41.07 -20.22
N THR A 730 23.53 40.66 -19.70
CA THR A 730 24.49 41.58 -19.08
C THR A 730 24.98 42.57 -20.12
#